data_AF-A0A2U1BBB9-F1
#
_entry.id   AF-A0A2U1BBB9-F1
#
_cell.length_a   1.000
_cell.length_b   1.000
_cell.length_c   1.000
_cell.angle_alpha   90.00
_cell.angle_beta   90.00
_cell.angle_gamma   90.00
#
_symmetry.space_group_name_H-M   'P 1'
#
loop_
_entity.id
_entity.type
_entity.pdbx_description
1 polymer ?
#
loop_
_entity_poly.entity_id
_entity_poly.type
_entity_poly.pdbx_seq_one_letter_code
_entity_poly.pdbx_strand_id
1 'polypeptide(L)'
;MNKFPFLPLLLAAGGLLPAAQLVNPAFETEQGWEKWRDGKQTERRLSEHGRNNSRCAFISAPAGEKGAYLQRIKNPQPGDYTLTCWYRTSLGKQCARLEVTGKRDGKAVFSRSAALPGSQDWNTGSLAFQLPAGITELIVTLFVANGKAWFDDLALQAAPPAASPVELPLEGIWKFHPGDLAGAAAPEFDDSGWDNIKVPALWEKEGYPELEGFAWYRRRIELPPALRGRNLVLIAGGISKADETFFDGVKIGSTGQFSPKFKGDTFGMRRYLIPARLTGGAAHTVAVRVHDGASRQSGGIWIAPVRLRPAEVREFRRVTLDTGKTANLFAPGEPVTLKLSADDLSGARLDRPELRGTVRRYDRTVAAEFRLKLPQPAGHAEAVETLPPLPEGFYTLETELTSSDGLTARHGFTFGVLPEQPEPAEPRFGLAGHLNRLDDDELVRTLAVARRIGIGTFRTGFLWKDAEPEPGRWNWSRFDRTVKALRDSGMELTATLAGTPDWASTDPLGRRGLPRKAGRMPQLDRWQEYARRIAQRYAGNGISWELWNEPNLKSYWKPAPESHQYFQLQQAGYRGVKAGDPNATVLTAGFSPFRFVEPDATAELFLDDLYEYAGQEKVFDRIAYHPYPVMRKAITNASLEQQFTEMMRRLRAVRDRRGDRSGFRLTELGAPNLPRTVDERRQAEILTLLLTLCAADPGIERVHWYNFQNDGDNPDYAEHNFGLVHHDLSPKPALFAFRHLLRMLSRADYQERIEENGIVFHRFTAGGAPLLVAWSDTPTNWTLPPGVAAVTGVTGEPLHPADGRLTIGTAPVYLQFTKGN
;
A
#
# COMPACT_ATOMS: atom_id res chain seq x y z
N MET A 1 -9.56 8.06 36.75
CA MET A 1 -8.56 9.02 37.26
C MET A 1 -7.22 8.62 36.67
N ASN A 2 -6.65 9.37 35.73
CA ASN A 2 -5.29 9.17 35.23
C ASN A 2 -4.74 10.54 34.83
N LYS A 3 -3.61 10.93 35.43
CA LYS A 3 -2.82 12.11 35.09
C LYS A 3 -1.65 11.63 34.23
N PHE A 4 -1.53 12.16 33.01
CA PHE A 4 -0.31 12.07 32.19
C PHE A 4 0.33 13.46 32.12
N PRO A 5 1.65 13.61 32.31
CA PRO A 5 2.39 14.80 31.94
C PRO A 5 3.08 14.64 30.56
N PHE A 6 3.06 15.73 29.79
CA PHE A 6 3.80 16.01 28.54
C PHE A 6 5.18 16.63 28.85
N LEU A 7 6.29 16.37 28.12
CA LEU A 7 6.91 17.09 26.95
C LEU A 7 8.48 17.09 27.17
N PRO A 8 9.45 17.57 26.32
CA PRO A 8 9.56 17.89 24.85
C PRO A 8 10.87 17.41 24.13
N LEU A 9 11.00 17.81 22.83
CA LEU A 9 12.19 18.07 21.96
C LEU A 9 12.70 16.96 20.99
N LEU A 10 13.22 17.23 19.78
CA LEU A 10 13.18 18.31 18.75
C LEU A 10 14.01 17.84 17.53
N LEU A 11 13.57 18.22 16.32
CA LEU A 11 14.22 18.34 14.99
C LEU A 11 15.65 17.82 14.70
N ALA A 12 15.82 17.09 13.58
CA ALA A 12 16.80 17.42 12.51
C ALA A 12 16.58 16.60 11.21
N ALA A 13 16.70 17.30 10.06
CA ALA A 13 16.80 16.86 8.65
C ALA A 13 15.56 16.17 8.03
N GLY A 14 14.88 16.65 6.99
CA GLY A 14 15.13 17.71 6.02
C GLY A 14 14.30 17.37 4.77
N GLY A 15 13.15 18.02 4.60
CA GLY A 15 12.24 17.79 3.47
C GLY A 15 10.81 18.22 3.79
N LEU A 16 10.47 19.47 3.45
CA LEU A 16 9.14 20.05 3.56
C LEU A 16 8.16 19.35 2.60
N LEU A 17 7.04 18.85 3.13
CA LEU A 17 5.84 18.54 2.33
C LEU A 17 4.88 19.74 2.38
N PRO A 18 4.24 20.15 1.25
CA PRO A 18 3.22 21.19 1.25
C PRO A 18 1.97 20.76 2.05
N ALA A 19 1.40 21.70 2.81
CA ALA A 19 0.22 21.53 3.66
C ALA A 19 -1.12 21.33 2.90
N ALA A 20 -1.12 20.67 1.74
CA ALA A 20 -2.28 20.56 0.86
C ALA A 20 -2.99 19.18 0.89
N GLN A 21 -2.65 18.24 1.77
CA GLN A 21 -3.24 16.88 1.72
C GLN A 21 -3.78 16.35 3.05
N LEU A 22 -4.16 17.24 3.98
CA LEU A 22 -4.95 16.88 5.16
C LEU A 22 -6.41 17.36 5.10
N VAL A 23 -6.85 17.80 3.92
CA VAL A 23 -8.25 18.15 3.69
C VAL A 23 -8.85 17.13 2.73
N ASN A 24 -9.96 16.52 3.14
CA ASN A 24 -10.77 15.62 2.32
C ASN A 24 -11.11 16.32 0.97
N PRO A 25 -10.98 15.66 -0.20
CA PRO A 25 -11.21 16.29 -1.51
C PRO A 25 -12.61 16.87 -1.73
N ALA A 26 -13.56 16.59 -0.83
CA ALA A 26 -14.89 17.22 -0.82
C ALA A 26 -14.89 18.73 -0.47
N PHE A 27 -13.74 19.33 -0.09
CA PHE A 27 -13.67 20.71 0.42
C PHE A 27 -12.91 21.71 -0.47
N GLU A 28 -12.50 21.33 -1.69
CA GLU A 28 -11.70 22.21 -2.57
C GLU A 28 -12.52 23.04 -3.58
N THR A 29 -13.85 22.97 -3.57
CA THR A 29 -14.70 23.77 -4.46
C THR A 29 -15.54 24.78 -3.68
N GLU A 30 -15.76 25.97 -4.25
CA GLU A 30 -16.70 26.98 -3.73
C GLU A 30 -18.13 26.40 -3.56
N GLN A 31 -18.49 25.39 -4.36
CA GLN A 31 -19.75 24.64 -4.23
C GLN A 31 -19.77 23.64 -3.05
N GLY A 32 -18.60 23.16 -2.60
CA GLY A 32 -18.48 22.32 -1.40
C GLY A 32 -18.75 23.12 -0.11
N TRP A 33 -18.57 24.44 -0.15
CA TRP A 33 -18.90 25.34 0.97
C TRP A 33 -20.41 25.59 1.11
N GLU A 34 -21.19 25.57 0.03
CA GLU A 34 -22.63 25.84 0.09
C GLU A 34 -23.47 24.67 0.61
N LYS A 35 -23.02 23.42 0.46
CA LYS A 35 -23.77 22.24 0.94
C LYS A 35 -23.69 21.99 2.45
N TRP A 36 -22.86 22.72 3.17
CA TRP A 36 -22.88 22.77 4.64
C TRP A 36 -23.54 24.05 5.18
N ARG A 37 -24.31 24.76 4.34
CA ARG A 37 -25.10 25.94 4.75
C ARG A 37 -26.50 25.59 5.27
N ASP A 38 -26.94 24.33 5.13
CA ASP A 38 -28.29 23.89 5.55
C ASP A 38 -28.38 23.37 7.00
N GLY A 39 -27.28 23.38 7.75
CA GLY A 39 -27.28 23.15 9.20
C GLY A 39 -27.17 24.47 9.95
N LYS A 40 -28.30 25.15 10.20
CA LYS A 40 -28.44 26.42 10.96
C LYS A 40 -27.31 26.71 11.96
N GLN A 41 -26.37 27.60 11.64
CA GLN A 41 -25.72 28.48 12.62
C GLN A 41 -25.34 29.84 12.00
N THR A 42 -25.62 30.88 12.77
CA THR A 42 -25.59 32.31 12.42
C THR A 42 -24.20 32.84 12.11
N GLU A 43 -24.01 33.38 10.91
CA GLU A 43 -22.93 34.32 10.62
C GLU A 43 -23.20 35.64 11.38
N ARG A 44 -22.36 36.00 12.35
CA ARG A 44 -22.26 37.39 12.84
C ARG A 44 -20.90 37.93 12.41
N ARG A 45 -20.91 38.90 11.48
CA ARG A 45 -19.76 39.74 11.11
C ARG A 45 -19.05 40.23 12.39
N LEU A 46 -17.76 39.92 12.53
CA LEU A 46 -16.88 40.59 13.48
C LEU A 46 -16.46 41.93 12.86
N SER A 47 -16.83 43.04 13.51
CA SER A 47 -16.39 44.39 13.15
C SER A 47 -14.91 44.58 13.52
N GLU A 48 -14.13 45.11 12.58
CA GLU A 48 -12.73 45.48 12.78
C GLU A 48 -12.63 46.76 13.62
N HIS A 49 -12.48 46.66 14.95
CA HIS A 49 -12.05 47.80 15.77
C HIS A 49 -11.00 47.36 16.80
N GLY A 50 -9.77 47.88 16.66
CA GLY A 50 -8.73 47.82 17.70
C GLY A 50 -7.30 47.74 17.17
N ARG A 51 -6.53 48.82 17.29
CA ARG A 51 -5.07 48.85 17.11
C ARG A 51 -4.39 48.17 18.31
N ASN A 52 -4.27 46.85 18.26
CA ASN A 52 -3.30 45.98 18.97
C ASN A 52 -3.62 44.54 18.55
N ASN A 53 -2.61 43.65 18.48
CA ASN A 53 -2.65 42.30 17.89
C ASN A 53 -3.59 41.26 18.57
N SER A 54 -4.73 41.68 19.11
CA SER A 54 -5.71 40.82 19.77
C SER A 54 -7.01 40.80 18.93
N ARG A 55 -7.24 39.72 18.18
CA ARG A 55 -8.53 39.47 17.51
C ARG A 55 -9.37 38.50 18.34
N CYS A 56 -10.56 38.91 18.78
CA CYS A 56 -11.52 38.07 19.50
C CYS A 56 -12.44 37.33 18.50
N ALA A 57 -12.70 36.05 18.75
CA ALA A 57 -13.69 35.26 18.01
C ALA A 57 -14.64 34.55 18.99
N PHE A 58 -15.94 34.76 18.83
CA PHE A 58 -16.96 34.19 19.71
C PHE A 58 -17.45 32.85 19.15
N ILE A 59 -17.39 31.78 19.95
CA ILE A 59 -17.82 30.42 19.55
C ILE A 59 -18.86 29.92 20.55
N SER A 60 -20.01 29.45 20.06
CA SER A 60 -20.99 28.70 20.86
C SER A 60 -21.22 27.31 20.25
N ALA A 61 -20.82 26.24 20.94
CA ALA A 61 -21.21 24.88 20.60
C ALA A 61 -22.25 24.36 21.60
N PRO A 62 -23.38 23.78 21.16
CA PRO A 62 -24.32 23.09 22.04
C PRO A 62 -23.64 21.91 22.77
N ALA A 63 -24.19 21.52 23.92
CA ALA A 63 -23.67 20.38 24.68
C ALA A 63 -23.77 19.08 23.85
N GLY A 64 -22.63 18.44 23.58
CA GLY A 64 -22.55 17.15 22.88
C GLY A 64 -21.99 17.21 21.46
N GLU A 65 -21.80 18.40 20.87
CA GLU A 65 -21.20 18.55 19.54
C GLU A 65 -19.68 18.75 19.59
N LYS A 66 -18.99 18.25 18.55
CA LYS A 66 -17.55 18.44 18.33
C LYS A 66 -17.33 19.64 17.41
N GLY A 67 -16.47 20.57 17.79
CA GLY A 67 -16.10 21.72 16.95
C GLY A 67 -14.59 21.91 16.88
N ALA A 68 -14.10 22.43 15.75
CA ALA A 68 -12.71 22.83 15.54
C ALA A 68 -12.66 24.29 15.07
N TYR A 69 -11.74 25.07 15.62
CA TYR A 69 -11.54 26.48 15.26
C TYR A 69 -10.09 26.74 14.87
N LEU A 70 -9.90 27.55 13.83
CA LEU A 70 -8.60 27.85 13.25
C LEU A 70 -8.30 29.34 13.36
N GLN A 71 -7.19 29.71 13.99
CA GLN A 71 -6.69 31.09 14.00
C GLN A 71 -5.34 31.17 13.28
N ARG A 72 -5.27 32.07 12.29
CA ARG A 72 -4.05 32.35 11.52
C ARG A 72 -3.44 33.68 11.96
N ILE A 73 -2.15 33.68 12.26
CA ILE A 73 -1.36 34.86 12.60
C ILE A 73 -0.26 34.99 11.54
N LYS A 74 -0.29 36.09 10.78
CA LYS A 74 0.69 36.38 9.73
C LYS A 74 1.88 37.16 10.32
N ASN A 75 3.08 36.81 9.86
CA ASN A 75 4.36 37.41 10.27
C ASN A 75 4.52 37.58 11.79
N PRO A 76 4.32 36.50 12.58
CA PRO A 76 4.54 36.57 14.02
C PRO A 76 6.02 36.89 14.31
N GLN A 77 6.27 37.74 15.31
CA GLN A 77 7.62 38.05 15.77
C GLN A 77 8.26 36.83 16.44
N PRO A 78 9.54 36.50 16.25
CA PRO A 78 10.17 35.42 17.01
C PRO A 78 10.18 35.73 18.51
N GLY A 79 10.01 34.71 19.36
CA GLY A 79 9.99 34.88 20.81
C GLY A 79 9.06 33.90 21.54
N ASP A 80 8.88 34.13 22.84
CA ASP A 80 8.00 33.31 23.67
C ASP A 80 6.54 33.75 23.52
N TYR A 81 5.67 32.81 23.19
CA TYR A 81 4.23 33.00 23.03
C TYR A 81 3.48 32.23 24.11
N THR A 82 2.45 32.87 24.67
CA THR A 82 1.41 32.19 25.43
C THR A 82 0.07 32.39 24.74
N LEU A 83 -0.55 31.29 24.33
CA LEU A 83 -1.95 31.24 23.90
C LEU A 83 -2.81 30.99 25.12
N THR A 84 -3.85 31.79 25.33
CA THR A 84 -4.84 31.55 26.39
C THR A 84 -6.23 31.52 25.79
N CYS A 85 -6.96 30.44 26.09
CA CYS A 85 -8.37 30.27 25.74
C CYS A 85 -9.23 30.31 27.00
N TRP A 86 -10.38 30.98 26.91
CA TRP A 86 -11.40 31.05 27.96
C TRP A 86 -12.68 30.37 27.46
N TYR A 87 -13.28 29.46 28.24
CA TYR A 87 -14.54 28.80 27.88
C TYR A 87 -15.39 28.50 29.12
N ARG A 88 -16.68 28.20 28.96
CA ARG A 88 -17.56 27.74 30.05
C ARG A 88 -18.38 26.55 29.51
N THR A 89 -19.15 25.87 30.35
CA THR A 89 -20.07 24.79 29.93
C THR A 89 -21.50 25.11 30.38
N SER A 90 -22.51 24.76 29.55
CA SER A 90 -23.96 25.11 29.59
C SER A 90 -24.59 25.42 30.96
N LEU A 91 -25.42 26.45 31.19
CA LEU A 91 -26.48 27.10 30.42
C LEU A 91 -26.30 28.63 30.44
N GLY A 92 -26.39 29.27 29.26
CA GLY A 92 -26.23 30.72 29.11
C GLY A 92 -24.99 31.07 28.31
N LYS A 93 -25.22 31.49 27.05
CA LYS A 93 -24.32 32.00 26.00
C LYS A 93 -22.86 32.26 26.39
N GLN A 94 -21.93 31.67 25.63
CA GLN A 94 -20.47 31.77 25.87
C GLN A 94 -19.68 32.02 24.59
N CYS A 95 -18.47 32.51 24.80
CA CYS A 95 -17.69 33.37 23.94
C CYS A 95 -16.20 33.17 24.30
N ALA A 96 -15.41 32.47 23.49
CA ALA A 96 -13.98 32.38 23.75
C ALA A 96 -13.28 33.72 23.45
N ARG A 97 -12.27 34.07 24.26
CA ARG A 97 -11.30 35.12 23.92
C ARG A 97 -9.95 34.44 23.78
N LEU A 98 -9.40 34.42 22.56
CA LEU A 98 -8.01 34.03 22.36
C LEU A 98 -7.14 35.26 22.57
N GLU A 99 -6.35 35.25 23.64
CA GLU A 99 -5.27 36.22 23.79
C GLU A 99 -3.94 35.55 23.49
N VAL A 100 -3.22 36.17 22.56
CA VAL A 100 -1.85 35.85 22.24
C VAL A 100 -1.01 36.95 22.85
N THR A 101 -0.32 36.67 23.96
CA THR A 101 0.56 37.65 24.60
C THR A 101 2.01 37.17 24.50
N GLY A 102 2.89 38.05 24.03
CA GLY A 102 4.32 37.83 24.09
C GLY A 102 4.86 38.34 25.42
N LYS A 103 5.44 37.46 26.25
CA LYS A 103 6.17 37.82 27.47
C LYS A 103 7.28 36.81 27.76
N ARG A 104 8.39 37.34 28.27
CA ARG A 104 9.58 36.62 28.77
C ARG A 104 9.24 35.83 30.04
N ASP A 105 9.93 34.69 30.19
CA ASP A 105 9.97 33.76 31.32
C ASP A 105 9.14 32.48 31.10
N GLY A 106 9.73 31.57 30.34
CA GLY A 106 9.18 30.26 29.97
C GLY A 106 8.90 29.35 31.17
N LYS A 107 7.61 29.25 31.54
CA LYS A 107 6.97 28.10 32.19
C LYS A 107 5.51 28.03 31.73
N ALA A 108 5.02 26.83 31.37
CA ALA A 108 3.59 26.61 31.20
C ALA A 108 2.91 26.66 32.58
N VAL A 109 1.93 27.54 32.75
CA VAL A 109 1.14 27.64 33.98
C VAL A 109 -0.32 27.34 33.64
N PHE A 110 -0.86 26.24 34.17
CA PHE A 110 -2.31 26.12 34.32
C PHE A 110 -2.68 26.93 35.57
N SER A 111 -3.16 28.16 35.38
CA SER A 111 -3.72 28.96 36.47
C SER A 111 -5.22 29.05 36.32
N ARG A 112 -5.94 28.87 37.43
CA ARG A 112 -7.28 29.41 37.61
C ARG A 112 -7.08 30.92 37.81
N SER A 113 -7.05 31.71 36.74
CA SER A 113 -6.74 33.13 36.85
C SER A 113 -7.91 33.94 37.42
N ALA A 114 -7.57 34.96 38.22
CA ALA A 114 -8.47 35.82 38.95
C ALA A 114 -9.46 36.59 38.07
N ALA A 115 -10.64 36.85 38.65
CA ALA A 115 -11.82 37.38 38.00
C ALA A 115 -11.63 38.79 37.40
N LEU A 116 -12.05 38.98 36.15
CA LEU A 116 -12.60 40.26 35.70
C LEU A 116 -13.95 40.48 36.43
N PRO A 117 -14.33 41.73 36.75
CA PRO A 117 -15.63 42.02 37.35
C PRO A 117 -16.76 41.40 36.49
N GLY A 118 -17.44 40.37 37.01
CA GLY A 118 -18.52 39.64 36.32
C GLY A 118 -18.17 38.27 35.69
N SER A 119 -16.98 37.69 35.94
CA SER A 119 -16.51 36.47 35.24
C SER A 119 -16.32 35.21 36.12
N GLN A 120 -17.16 35.00 37.14
CA GLN A 120 -16.98 33.88 38.09
C GLN A 120 -17.12 32.45 37.51
N ASP A 121 -17.53 32.29 36.25
CA ASP A 121 -17.91 30.98 35.68
C ASP A 121 -17.03 30.48 34.52
N TRP A 122 -15.84 31.04 34.27
CA TRP A 122 -15.00 30.68 33.11
C TRP A 122 -13.84 29.74 33.48
N ASN A 123 -13.62 28.71 32.65
CA ASN A 123 -12.43 27.87 32.63
C ASN A 123 -11.39 28.43 31.65
N THR A 124 -10.11 28.28 31.97
CA THR A 124 -8.98 28.74 31.14
C THR A 124 -8.07 27.58 30.76
N GLY A 125 -7.53 27.62 29.55
CA GLY A 125 -6.45 26.73 29.10
C GLY A 125 -5.37 27.54 28.38
N SER A 126 -4.11 27.33 28.74
CA SER A 126 -2.99 28.05 28.13
C SER A 126 -1.93 27.11 27.57
N LEU A 127 -1.37 27.47 26.41
CA LEU A 127 -0.25 26.79 25.78
C LEU A 127 0.90 27.80 25.60
N ALA A 128 2.04 27.51 26.22
CA ALA A 128 3.27 28.28 26.05
C ALA A 128 4.19 27.56 25.05
N PHE A 129 4.72 28.28 24.07
CA PHE A 129 5.69 27.76 23.10
C PHE A 129 6.63 28.86 22.64
N GLN A 130 7.82 28.48 22.17
CA GLN A 130 8.79 29.40 21.62
C GLN A 130 8.72 29.38 20.09
N LEU A 131 8.61 30.55 19.50
CA LEU A 131 8.53 30.71 18.05
C LEU A 131 9.91 31.08 17.47
N PRO A 132 10.48 30.25 16.58
CA PRO A 132 11.76 30.56 15.93
C PRO A 132 11.63 31.68 14.90
N ALA A 133 12.75 32.31 14.55
CA ALA A 133 12.81 33.30 13.47
C ALA A 133 12.49 32.66 12.10
N GLY A 134 11.92 33.43 11.18
CA GLY A 134 11.63 32.98 9.80
C GLY A 134 10.28 32.30 9.59
N ILE A 135 9.41 32.27 10.61
CA ILE A 135 8.01 31.83 10.48
C ILE A 135 7.17 32.96 9.88
N THR A 136 6.53 32.69 8.74
CA THR A 136 5.68 33.66 8.03
C THR A 136 4.21 33.53 8.41
N GLU A 137 3.80 32.36 8.90
CA GLU A 137 2.44 32.10 9.36
C GLU A 137 2.45 31.09 10.53
N LEU A 138 1.73 31.45 11.59
CA LEU A 138 1.41 30.58 12.71
C LEU A 138 -0.08 30.24 12.64
N ILE A 139 -0.39 28.95 12.58
CA ILE A 139 -1.77 28.46 12.58
C ILE A 139 -2.02 27.69 13.87
N VAL A 140 -3.06 28.12 14.59
CA VAL A 140 -3.49 27.53 15.85
C VAL A 140 -4.84 26.87 15.66
N THR A 141 -4.92 25.58 15.98
CA THR A 141 -6.20 24.84 15.96
C THR A 141 -6.66 24.53 17.37
N LEU A 142 -7.88 24.96 17.71
CA LEU A 142 -8.54 24.66 18.98
C LEU A 142 -9.68 23.67 18.75
N PHE A 143 -9.68 22.56 19.49
CA PHE A 143 -10.78 21.60 19.50
C PHE A 143 -11.62 21.73 20.76
N VAL A 144 -12.94 21.65 20.61
CA VAL A 144 -13.88 21.59 21.73
C VAL A 144 -14.76 20.35 21.55
N ALA A 145 -14.73 19.46 22.54
CA ALA A 145 -15.61 18.30 22.61
C ALA A 145 -15.92 17.93 24.07
N ASN A 146 -17.15 17.48 24.34
CA ASN A 146 -17.55 16.94 25.64
C ASN A 146 -17.21 17.84 26.84
N GLY A 147 -17.41 19.16 26.71
CA GLY A 147 -17.14 20.14 27.77
C GLY A 147 -15.67 20.38 28.07
N LYS A 148 -14.76 19.95 27.19
CA LYS A 148 -13.31 20.19 27.28
C LYS A 148 -12.81 20.87 26.01
N ALA A 149 -11.81 21.73 26.16
CA ALA A 149 -11.09 22.35 25.05
C ALA A 149 -9.61 21.99 25.13
N TRP A 150 -8.98 21.69 24.00
CA TRP A 150 -7.54 21.44 23.90
C TRP A 150 -6.98 21.92 22.56
N PHE A 151 -5.68 22.21 22.54
CA PHE A 151 -4.93 22.50 21.32
C PHE A 151 -4.31 21.18 20.84
N ASP A 152 -4.54 20.83 19.58
CA ASP A 152 -4.07 19.54 19.01
C ASP A 152 -2.82 19.75 18.16
N ASP A 153 -2.82 20.79 17.32
CA ASP A 153 -1.70 21.09 16.41
C ASP A 153 -1.34 22.58 16.40
N LEU A 154 -0.03 22.83 16.42
CA LEU A 154 0.57 24.14 16.20
C LEU A 154 1.41 24.05 14.91
N ALA A 155 0.83 24.47 13.79
CA ALA A 155 1.53 24.42 12.51
C ALA A 155 2.39 25.69 12.35
N LEU A 156 3.70 25.49 12.28
CA LEU A 156 4.69 26.52 11.99
C LEU A 156 5.07 26.47 10.53
N GLN A 157 4.67 27.47 9.76
CA GLN A 157 5.06 27.55 8.36
C GLN A 157 6.31 28.45 8.25
N ALA A 158 7.46 27.81 8.08
CA ALA A 158 8.68 28.50 7.66
C ALA A 158 8.49 29.04 6.22
N ALA A 159 9.24 30.09 5.87
CA ALA A 159 9.28 30.58 4.50
C ALA A 159 9.46 29.38 3.54
N PRO A 160 8.58 29.21 2.53
CA PRO A 160 8.75 28.13 1.57
C PRO A 160 10.11 28.27 0.86
N PRO A 161 10.76 27.16 0.47
CA PRO A 161 11.89 27.24 -0.45
C PRO A 161 11.45 28.01 -1.70
N ALA A 162 12.40 28.69 -2.34
CA ALA A 162 12.19 29.57 -3.50
C ALA A 162 11.02 29.13 -4.38
N ALA A 163 10.07 30.05 -4.59
CA ALA A 163 8.84 29.97 -5.41
C ALA A 163 8.57 28.60 -6.05
N SER A 164 7.45 27.96 -5.68
CA SER A 164 6.92 26.78 -6.36
C SER A 164 7.17 26.88 -7.87
N PRO A 165 7.77 25.85 -8.51
CA PRO A 165 8.05 25.92 -9.93
C PRO A 165 6.77 26.27 -10.66
N VAL A 166 6.79 27.36 -11.44
CA VAL A 166 5.64 27.81 -12.24
C VAL A 166 5.22 26.64 -13.12
N GLU A 167 3.99 26.15 -12.97
CA GLU A 167 3.39 25.15 -13.85
C GLU A 167 2.39 25.82 -14.80
N LEU A 168 2.19 25.24 -15.98
CA LEU A 168 1.17 25.66 -16.94
C LEU A 168 0.13 24.53 -17.08
N PRO A 169 -1.08 24.68 -16.51
CA PRO A 169 -2.15 23.70 -16.68
C PRO A 169 -2.62 23.66 -18.15
N LEU A 170 -2.81 22.46 -18.66
CA LEU A 170 -3.26 22.17 -20.02
C LEU A 170 -4.57 21.37 -20.04
N GLU A 171 -5.28 21.30 -18.93
CA GLU A 171 -6.69 20.90 -18.91
C GLU A 171 -7.57 21.98 -19.58
N GLY A 172 -8.76 21.59 -20.03
CA GLY A 172 -9.71 22.46 -20.72
C GLY A 172 -10.00 22.02 -22.15
N ILE A 173 -10.35 22.98 -23.00
CA ILE A 173 -10.76 22.72 -24.38
C ILE A 173 -9.54 22.66 -25.31
N TRP A 174 -9.48 21.61 -26.11
CA TRP A 174 -8.49 21.39 -27.16
C TRP A 174 -9.18 21.30 -28.52
N LYS A 175 -8.44 21.60 -29.60
CA LYS A 175 -8.87 21.28 -30.96
C LYS A 175 -8.83 19.78 -31.18
N PHE A 176 -9.84 19.24 -31.86
CA PHE A 176 -10.04 17.81 -32.03
C PHE A 176 -10.44 17.46 -33.46
N HIS A 177 -9.85 16.38 -33.98
CA HIS A 177 -10.21 15.82 -35.28
C HIS A 177 -10.32 14.29 -35.21
N PRO A 178 -11.49 13.70 -35.53
CA PRO A 178 -11.63 12.25 -35.63
C PRO A 178 -10.94 11.72 -36.90
N GLY A 179 -10.23 10.60 -36.79
CA GLY A 179 -9.47 10.01 -37.88
C GLY A 179 -8.00 10.45 -37.91
N ASP A 180 -7.22 9.79 -38.76
CA ASP A 180 -5.78 10.02 -38.87
C ASP A 180 -5.45 11.02 -39.96
N LEU A 181 -4.72 12.09 -39.61
CA LEU A 181 -4.42 13.18 -40.52
C LEU A 181 -2.91 13.41 -40.64
N ALA A 182 -2.38 13.26 -41.85
CA ALA A 182 -0.99 13.52 -42.15
C ALA A 182 -0.65 15.01 -41.97
N GLY A 183 0.52 15.31 -41.41
CA GLY A 183 0.99 16.70 -41.21
C GLY A 183 0.36 17.43 -40.03
N ALA A 184 -0.63 16.85 -39.35
CA ALA A 184 -1.32 17.47 -38.21
C ALA A 184 -0.44 17.73 -36.98
N ALA A 185 0.81 17.26 -36.97
CA ALA A 185 1.80 17.61 -35.95
C ALA A 185 2.42 19.00 -36.16
N ALA A 186 2.46 19.52 -37.39
CA ALA A 186 3.18 20.74 -37.74
C ALA A 186 2.62 21.97 -37.00
N PRO A 187 3.46 22.91 -36.52
CA PRO A 187 2.99 24.07 -35.77
C PRO A 187 2.08 24.99 -36.61
N GLU A 188 2.38 25.13 -37.90
CA GLU A 188 1.62 25.94 -38.87
C GLU A 188 0.36 25.28 -39.44
N PHE A 189 0.07 24.03 -39.06
CA PHE A 189 -1.12 23.33 -39.53
C PHE A 189 -2.40 24.09 -39.17
N ASP A 190 -3.28 24.30 -40.15
CA ASP A 190 -4.56 25.00 -39.98
C ASP A 190 -5.60 24.05 -39.35
N ASP A 191 -5.84 24.27 -38.06
CA ASP A 191 -6.85 23.57 -37.25
C ASP A 191 -8.10 24.42 -36.99
N SER A 192 -8.32 25.49 -37.76
CA SER A 192 -9.48 26.38 -37.59
C SER A 192 -10.82 25.64 -37.78
N GLY A 193 -10.86 24.68 -38.71
CA GLY A 193 -12.02 23.83 -38.99
C GLY A 193 -12.20 22.63 -38.07
N TRP A 194 -11.32 22.42 -37.07
CA TRP A 194 -11.43 21.31 -36.14
C TRP A 194 -12.47 21.57 -35.05
N ASP A 195 -13.08 20.49 -34.58
CA ASP A 195 -13.98 20.49 -33.44
C ASP A 195 -13.26 20.86 -32.14
N ASN A 196 -14.03 21.10 -31.08
CA ASN A 196 -13.52 21.36 -29.75
C ASN A 196 -13.87 20.18 -28.84
N ILE A 197 -12.91 19.69 -28.06
CA ILE A 197 -13.12 18.61 -27.11
C ILE A 197 -12.56 18.96 -25.73
N LYS A 198 -13.21 18.48 -24.67
CA LYS A 198 -12.70 18.62 -23.31
C LYS A 198 -11.58 17.61 -23.04
N VAL A 199 -10.54 18.10 -22.37
CA VAL A 199 -9.43 17.30 -21.84
C VAL A 199 -9.25 17.64 -20.36
N PRO A 200 -9.22 16.67 -19.43
CA PRO A 200 -9.38 15.25 -19.68
C PRO A 200 -10.85 14.83 -19.85
N ALA A 201 -11.14 14.00 -20.85
CA ALA A 201 -12.38 13.26 -21.01
C ALA A 201 -12.22 12.09 -22.01
N LEU A 202 -13.09 11.08 -21.91
CA LEU A 202 -13.25 10.08 -22.97
C LEU A 202 -14.00 10.72 -24.15
N TRP A 203 -13.56 10.51 -25.39
CA TRP A 203 -14.22 11.12 -26.55
C TRP A 203 -15.66 10.62 -26.73
N GLU A 204 -15.98 9.41 -26.27
CA GLU A 204 -17.33 8.87 -26.30
C GLU A 204 -18.28 9.64 -25.37
N LYS A 205 -17.75 10.29 -24.34
CA LYS A 205 -18.51 11.16 -23.43
C LYS A 205 -18.64 12.60 -23.93
N GLU A 206 -17.84 12.98 -24.92
CA GLU A 206 -17.80 14.33 -25.50
C GLU A 206 -18.43 14.38 -26.91
N GLY A 207 -19.27 13.39 -27.26
CA GLY A 207 -20.07 13.42 -28.49
C GLY A 207 -19.62 12.50 -29.62
N TYR A 208 -18.61 11.64 -29.40
CA TYR A 208 -18.09 10.70 -30.39
C TYR A 208 -18.26 9.23 -29.96
N PRO A 209 -19.49 8.74 -29.72
CA PRO A 209 -19.74 7.39 -29.16
C PRO A 209 -19.33 6.23 -30.10
N GLU A 210 -19.27 6.49 -31.40
CA GLU A 210 -18.93 5.49 -32.44
C GLU A 210 -17.50 5.66 -32.98
N LEU A 211 -16.71 6.58 -32.41
CA LEU A 211 -15.34 6.81 -32.89
C LEU A 211 -14.43 5.66 -32.47
N GLU A 212 -13.86 4.99 -33.47
CA GLU A 212 -12.86 3.94 -33.35
C GLU A 212 -11.61 4.34 -34.16
N GLY A 213 -10.43 3.93 -33.68
CA GLY A 213 -9.16 4.12 -34.37
C GLY A 213 -8.47 5.41 -33.96
N PHE A 214 -8.11 6.23 -34.93
CA PHE A 214 -7.29 7.42 -34.72
C PHE A 214 -8.11 8.66 -34.37
N ALA A 215 -7.51 9.54 -33.56
CA ALA A 215 -7.93 10.92 -33.41
C ALA A 215 -6.73 11.82 -33.14
N TRP A 216 -6.87 13.11 -33.46
CA TRP A 216 -5.86 14.12 -33.19
C TRP A 216 -6.37 15.19 -32.23
N TYR A 217 -5.51 15.58 -31.29
CA TYR A 217 -5.69 16.71 -30.40
C TYR A 217 -4.64 17.78 -30.70
N ARG A 218 -5.02 19.05 -30.71
CA ARG A 218 -4.10 20.19 -30.85
C ARG A 218 -4.42 21.29 -29.85
N ARG A 219 -3.37 21.92 -29.30
CA ARG A 219 -3.50 23.09 -28.44
C ARG A 219 -2.34 24.04 -28.64
N ARG A 220 -2.66 25.29 -28.93
CA ARG A 220 -1.72 26.41 -28.88
C ARG A 220 -1.57 26.86 -27.43
N ILE A 221 -0.34 27.10 -27.01
CA ILE A 221 0.00 27.47 -25.64
C ILE A 221 0.95 28.66 -25.63
N GLU A 222 0.87 29.45 -24.56
CA GLU A 222 1.88 30.46 -24.26
C GLU A 222 2.66 30.05 -23.02
N LEU A 223 3.97 29.86 -23.17
CA LEU A 223 4.84 29.55 -22.06
C LEU A 223 5.09 30.79 -21.20
N PRO A 224 4.83 30.73 -19.88
CA PRO A 224 5.26 31.76 -18.94
C PRO A 224 6.77 31.98 -19.00
N PRO A 225 7.28 33.22 -18.80
CA PRO A 225 8.71 33.50 -18.83
C PRO A 225 9.56 32.57 -17.94
N ALA A 226 9.01 32.13 -16.80
CA ALA A 226 9.67 31.21 -15.88
C ALA A 226 9.92 29.80 -16.45
N LEU A 227 9.20 29.39 -17.50
CA LEU A 227 9.35 28.09 -18.16
C LEU A 227 10.20 28.14 -19.43
N ARG A 228 10.49 29.32 -19.97
CA ARG A 228 11.19 29.46 -21.25
C ARG A 228 12.66 29.08 -21.14
N GLY A 229 13.18 28.40 -22.17
CA GLY A 229 14.56 27.93 -22.25
C GLY A 229 14.92 26.89 -21.18
N ARG A 230 13.92 26.24 -20.57
CA ARG A 230 14.11 25.17 -19.58
C ARG A 230 13.69 23.82 -20.15
N ASN A 231 14.29 22.76 -19.64
CA ASN A 231 13.75 21.42 -19.81
C ASN A 231 12.39 21.33 -19.11
N LEU A 232 11.34 20.93 -19.82
CA LEU A 232 9.99 20.78 -19.30
C LEU A 232 9.56 19.32 -19.37
N VAL A 233 8.63 18.92 -18.51
CA VAL A 233 7.84 17.68 -18.66
C VAL A 233 6.44 18.06 -19.08
N LEU A 234 5.96 17.47 -20.16
CA LEU A 234 4.53 17.37 -20.44
C LEU A 234 3.99 16.15 -19.70
N ILE A 235 3.15 16.38 -18.69
CA ILE A 235 2.26 15.35 -18.18
C ILE A 235 1.03 15.38 -19.07
N ALA A 236 0.87 14.39 -19.96
CA ALA A 236 -0.20 14.40 -20.96
C ALA A 236 -1.47 13.67 -20.49
N GLY A 237 -1.58 13.35 -19.20
CA GLY A 237 -2.70 12.60 -18.65
C GLY A 237 -2.63 11.10 -18.93
N GLY A 238 -3.72 10.39 -18.63
CA GLY A 238 -3.94 9.01 -19.06
C GLY A 238 -4.60 9.00 -20.43
N ILE A 239 -3.92 8.43 -21.42
CA ILE A 239 -4.37 8.42 -22.81
C ILE A 239 -4.74 7.00 -23.22
N SER A 240 -6.00 6.80 -23.57
CA SER A 240 -6.51 5.50 -24.00
C SER A 240 -6.44 5.40 -25.53
N LYS A 241 -5.59 4.55 -26.13
CA LYS A 241 -4.66 3.59 -25.48
C LYS A 241 -3.22 3.72 -25.94
N ALA A 242 -2.97 4.18 -27.15
CA ALA A 242 -1.63 4.47 -27.64
C ALA A 242 -1.58 5.92 -28.12
N ASP A 243 -0.40 6.54 -28.04
CA ASP A 243 -0.22 7.92 -28.46
C ASP A 243 1.16 8.17 -29.08
N GLU A 244 1.21 9.15 -29.98
CA GLU A 244 2.42 9.87 -30.37
C GLU A 244 2.19 11.35 -30.06
N THR A 245 3.09 11.95 -29.29
CA THR A 245 2.96 13.32 -28.82
C THR A 245 4.06 14.22 -29.39
N PHE A 246 3.69 15.41 -29.82
CA PHE A 246 4.54 16.37 -30.54
C PHE A 246 4.51 17.76 -29.90
N PHE A 247 5.64 18.46 -29.96
CA PHE A 247 5.81 19.85 -29.54
C PHE A 247 6.46 20.63 -30.69
N ASP A 248 5.75 21.62 -31.23
CA ASP A 248 6.13 22.36 -32.45
C ASP A 248 6.54 21.44 -33.61
N GLY A 249 5.76 20.38 -33.85
CA GLY A 249 6.04 19.40 -34.90
C GLY A 249 7.12 18.36 -34.58
N VAL A 250 7.90 18.55 -33.51
CA VAL A 250 8.92 17.59 -33.07
C VAL A 250 8.26 16.53 -32.19
N LYS A 251 8.39 15.25 -32.53
CA LYS A 251 7.91 14.14 -31.68
C LYS A 251 8.70 14.12 -30.37
N ILE A 252 8.02 14.32 -29.24
CA ILE A 252 8.62 14.33 -27.89
C ILE A 252 8.42 13.02 -27.12
N GLY A 253 7.53 12.15 -27.60
CA GLY A 253 7.35 10.83 -27.02
C GLY A 253 6.20 10.03 -27.62
N SER A 254 6.06 8.80 -27.15
CA SER A 254 4.96 7.91 -27.50
C SER A 254 4.80 6.81 -26.46
N THR A 255 3.58 6.33 -26.27
CA THR A 255 3.28 5.14 -25.47
C THR A 255 2.41 4.18 -26.28
N GLY A 256 2.72 2.88 -26.19
CA GLY A 256 2.07 1.87 -27.02
C GLY A 256 2.68 1.78 -28.43
N GLN A 257 1.97 1.11 -29.33
CA GLN A 257 2.34 0.86 -30.72
C GLN A 257 1.06 0.79 -31.56
N PHE A 258 1.02 1.46 -32.72
CA PHE A 258 -0.19 1.53 -33.55
C PHE A 258 -0.38 0.31 -34.48
N SER A 259 0.62 -0.01 -35.31
CA SER A 259 0.55 -1.07 -36.33
C SER A 259 1.97 -1.59 -36.62
N PRO A 260 2.17 -2.87 -37.05
CA PRO A 260 1.18 -3.93 -37.28
C PRO A 260 0.76 -4.69 -36.02
N LYS A 261 1.45 -4.48 -34.89
CA LYS A 261 1.10 -5.09 -33.60
C LYS A 261 0.64 -3.99 -32.66
N PHE A 262 -0.67 -3.82 -32.54
CA PHE A 262 -1.23 -2.82 -31.63
C PHE A 262 -0.88 -3.18 -30.17
N LYS A 263 -0.34 -2.20 -29.44
CA LYS A 263 -0.11 -2.28 -27.99
C LYS A 263 -0.55 -0.96 -27.39
N GLY A 264 -1.30 -0.99 -26.30
CA GLY A 264 -1.77 0.22 -25.65
C GLY A 264 -1.90 0.05 -24.15
N ASP A 265 -2.13 1.15 -23.46
CA ASP A 265 -2.29 1.25 -22.02
C ASP A 265 -3.37 2.29 -21.72
N THR A 266 -4.47 1.87 -21.10
CA THR A 266 -5.60 2.78 -20.84
C THR A 266 -5.37 3.72 -19.66
N PHE A 267 -4.56 3.32 -18.68
CA PHE A 267 -4.52 3.98 -17.37
C PHE A 267 -3.19 4.65 -17.04
N GLY A 268 -2.10 4.28 -17.71
CA GLY A 268 -0.81 4.87 -17.42
C GLY A 268 -0.78 6.38 -17.68
N MET A 269 -0.22 7.12 -16.74
CA MET A 269 0.02 8.54 -16.91
C MET A 269 1.20 8.76 -17.86
N ARG A 270 0.99 9.58 -18.89
CA ARG A 270 2.01 9.92 -19.88
C ARG A 270 2.87 11.07 -19.41
N ARG A 271 4.20 10.93 -19.58
CA ARG A 271 5.19 11.97 -19.25
C ARG A 271 6.23 12.02 -20.36
N TYR A 272 6.39 13.19 -20.98
CA TYR A 272 7.34 13.38 -22.08
C TYR A 272 8.24 14.58 -21.84
N LEU A 273 9.55 14.42 -22.03
CA LEU A 273 10.49 15.53 -21.92
C LEU A 273 10.33 16.46 -23.13
N ILE A 274 10.27 17.75 -22.87
CA ILE A 274 10.46 18.79 -23.86
C ILE A 274 11.80 19.47 -23.55
N PRO A 275 12.85 19.21 -24.36
CA PRO A 275 14.17 19.78 -24.13
C PRO A 275 14.18 21.31 -24.20
N ALA A 276 15.06 21.96 -23.43
CA ALA A 276 15.22 23.42 -23.37
C ALA A 276 15.38 24.11 -24.73
N ARG A 277 16.01 23.41 -25.70
CA ARG A 277 16.17 23.90 -27.08
C ARG A 277 14.84 24.14 -27.81
N LEU A 278 13.75 23.49 -27.38
CA LEU A 278 12.41 23.64 -27.96
C LEU A 278 11.56 24.69 -27.22
N THR A 279 11.97 25.15 -26.03
CA THR A 279 11.12 25.97 -25.14
C THR A 279 11.58 27.43 -25.06
N GLY A 280 12.47 27.87 -25.95
CA GLY A 280 12.99 29.24 -25.94
C GLY A 280 11.94 30.30 -26.31
N GLY A 281 10.91 29.92 -27.07
CA GLY A 281 9.84 30.80 -27.53
C GLY A 281 8.80 31.13 -26.46
N ALA A 282 7.89 32.05 -26.80
CA ALA A 282 6.72 32.34 -25.99
C ALA A 282 5.50 31.51 -26.40
N ALA A 283 5.29 31.31 -27.71
CA ALA A 283 4.14 30.60 -28.27
C ALA A 283 4.58 29.26 -28.85
N HIS A 284 3.82 28.21 -28.54
CA HIS A 284 4.11 26.84 -28.93
C HIS A 284 2.82 26.07 -29.25
N THR A 285 2.96 24.95 -29.95
CA THR A 285 1.86 24.02 -30.26
C THR A 285 2.15 22.64 -29.71
N VAL A 286 1.19 22.08 -28.96
CA VAL A 286 1.18 20.68 -28.55
C VAL A 286 0.19 19.93 -29.43
N ALA A 287 0.62 18.84 -30.04
CA ALA A 287 -0.23 17.95 -30.82
C ALA A 287 -0.11 16.51 -30.31
N VAL A 288 -1.24 15.81 -30.19
CA VAL A 288 -1.29 14.41 -29.73
C VAL A 288 -2.10 13.60 -30.71
N ARG A 289 -1.46 12.59 -31.30
CA ARG A 289 -2.10 11.57 -32.13
C ARG A 289 -2.42 10.38 -31.26
N VAL A 290 -3.70 10.00 -31.17
CA VAL A 290 -4.19 8.93 -30.28
C VAL A 290 -4.77 7.80 -31.11
N HIS A 291 -4.59 6.55 -30.68
CA HIS A 291 -5.29 5.38 -31.19
C HIS A 291 -5.84 4.54 -30.04
N ASP A 292 -7.13 4.20 -30.08
CA ASP A 292 -7.83 3.45 -29.02
C ASP A 292 -7.73 1.91 -29.17
N GLY A 293 -7.25 1.44 -30.31
CA GLY A 293 -7.20 0.02 -30.66
C GLY A 293 -8.48 -0.51 -31.29
N ALA A 294 -9.30 0.37 -31.87
CA ALA A 294 -10.64 0.08 -32.39
C ALA A 294 -11.57 -0.49 -31.30
N SER A 295 -11.66 0.20 -30.16
CA SER A 295 -12.52 -0.21 -29.05
C SER A 295 -13.56 0.85 -28.74
N ARG A 296 -14.84 0.53 -28.94
CA ARG A 296 -16.01 1.44 -28.76
C ARG A 296 -16.24 2.04 -27.36
N GLN A 297 -15.31 1.94 -26.42
CA GLN A 297 -15.62 2.12 -25.01
C GLN A 297 -14.58 2.88 -24.19
N SER A 298 -13.46 3.31 -24.79
CA SER A 298 -12.40 3.95 -24.01
C SER A 298 -11.38 4.65 -24.90
N GLY A 299 -11.71 5.77 -25.53
CA GLY A 299 -10.74 6.54 -26.29
C GLY A 299 -10.52 7.96 -25.76
N GLY A 300 -9.31 8.47 -25.95
CA GLY A 300 -8.98 9.88 -25.67
C GLY A 300 -8.09 10.13 -24.46
N ILE A 301 -7.82 11.41 -24.19
CA ILE A 301 -7.02 11.88 -23.06
C ILE A 301 -7.97 12.08 -21.87
N TRP A 302 -8.06 11.12 -20.96
CA TRP A 302 -9.20 11.01 -20.04
C TRP A 302 -8.86 11.00 -18.54
N ILE A 303 -7.58 10.92 -18.18
CA ILE A 303 -7.12 11.01 -16.78
C ILE A 303 -6.28 12.27 -16.59
N ALA A 304 -6.56 13.05 -15.54
CA ALA A 304 -5.76 14.20 -15.12
C ALA A 304 -4.55 13.79 -14.25
N PRO A 305 -3.55 14.67 -14.06
CA PRO A 305 -3.43 16.02 -14.63
C PRO A 305 -2.90 16.02 -16.08
N VAL A 306 -3.19 17.11 -16.80
CA VAL A 306 -2.61 17.44 -18.12
C VAL A 306 -1.94 18.80 -17.99
N ARG A 307 -0.61 18.87 -17.91
CA ARG A 307 0.12 20.12 -17.61
C ARG A 307 1.57 20.11 -18.06
N LEU A 308 2.15 21.31 -18.17
CA LEU A 308 3.59 21.53 -18.32
C LEU A 308 4.20 22.02 -17.01
N ARG A 309 5.38 21.51 -16.69
CA ARG A 309 6.18 21.97 -15.55
C ARG A 309 7.67 21.81 -15.84
N PRO A 310 8.57 22.43 -15.07
CA PRO A 310 9.99 22.15 -15.17
C PRO A 310 10.25 20.65 -14.98
N ALA A 311 11.12 20.10 -15.82
CA ALA A 311 11.54 18.71 -15.73
C ALA A 311 12.37 18.49 -14.47
N GLU A 312 12.03 17.46 -13.68
CA GLU A 312 12.95 16.96 -12.66
C GLU A 312 13.80 15.86 -13.28
N VAL A 313 15.11 15.94 -13.07
CA VAL A 313 16.12 15.06 -13.68
C VAL A 313 15.85 13.59 -13.41
N ARG A 314 15.32 13.27 -12.21
CA ARG A 314 14.99 11.90 -11.79
C ARG A 314 13.97 11.21 -12.69
N GLU A 315 13.19 11.96 -13.46
CA GLU A 315 12.14 11.38 -14.32
C GLU A 315 12.69 10.76 -15.61
N PHE A 316 13.88 11.17 -16.04
CA PHE A 316 14.43 10.75 -17.34
C PHE A 316 15.78 10.05 -17.23
N ARG A 317 16.54 10.29 -16.15
CA ARG A 317 17.72 9.49 -15.87
C ARG A 317 17.32 8.29 -15.04
N ARG A 318 17.57 7.10 -15.57
CA ARG A 318 17.26 5.83 -14.90
C ARG A 318 18.57 5.14 -14.53
N VAL A 319 18.62 4.58 -13.33
CA VAL A 319 19.61 3.56 -12.99
C VAL A 319 18.87 2.22 -12.93
N THR A 320 19.46 1.15 -13.43
CA THR A 320 18.98 -0.22 -13.26
C THR A 320 20.04 -1.07 -12.59
N LEU A 321 19.60 -2.09 -11.86
CA LEU A 321 20.45 -3.10 -11.24
C LEU A 321 20.17 -4.46 -11.88
N ASP A 322 21.22 -5.13 -12.32
CA ASP A 322 21.24 -6.55 -12.64
C ASP A 322 22.28 -7.23 -11.74
N THR A 323 21.87 -8.25 -11.01
CA THR A 323 22.77 -9.03 -10.15
C THR A 323 23.17 -10.36 -10.80
N GLY A 324 22.53 -10.74 -11.90
CA GLY A 324 22.58 -12.10 -12.44
C GLY A 324 21.97 -13.16 -11.51
N LYS A 325 21.37 -12.77 -10.38
CA LYS A 325 20.79 -13.66 -9.37
C LYS A 325 19.27 -13.60 -9.40
N THR A 326 18.63 -14.76 -9.25
CA THR A 326 17.19 -14.82 -9.01
C THR A 326 16.84 -14.03 -7.75
N ALA A 327 15.91 -13.08 -7.88
CA ALA A 327 15.46 -12.20 -6.79
C ALA A 327 16.60 -11.42 -6.10
N ASN A 328 17.72 -11.15 -6.78
CA ASN A 328 18.87 -10.48 -6.19
C ASN A 328 19.41 -11.15 -4.90
N LEU A 329 19.31 -12.49 -4.80
CA LEU A 329 19.74 -13.26 -3.63
C LEU A 329 21.08 -13.99 -3.85
N PHE A 330 22.08 -13.61 -3.05
CA PHE A 330 23.44 -14.18 -3.04
C PHE A 330 23.61 -15.23 -1.94
N ALA A 331 24.47 -16.22 -2.17
CA ALA A 331 24.79 -17.21 -1.15
C ALA A 331 25.81 -16.64 -0.13
N PRO A 332 25.78 -17.05 1.15
CA PRO A 332 26.80 -16.66 2.11
C PRO A 332 28.20 -17.06 1.64
N GLY A 333 29.17 -16.16 1.79
CA GLY A 333 30.56 -16.38 1.33
C GLY A 333 30.80 -16.07 -0.15
N GLU A 334 29.75 -15.84 -0.94
CA GLU A 334 29.85 -15.39 -2.33
C GLU A 334 30.10 -13.87 -2.41
N PRO A 335 31.01 -13.38 -3.28
CA PRO A 335 31.11 -11.97 -3.61
C PRO A 335 29.80 -11.42 -4.20
N VAL A 336 29.45 -10.17 -3.84
CA VAL A 336 28.22 -9.53 -4.33
C VAL A 336 28.55 -8.71 -5.58
N THR A 337 28.12 -9.18 -6.74
CA THR A 337 28.33 -8.50 -8.03
C THR A 337 27.11 -7.66 -8.38
N LEU A 338 27.31 -6.36 -8.61
CA LEU A 338 26.27 -5.39 -8.94
C LEU A 338 26.57 -4.82 -10.33
N LYS A 339 25.82 -5.25 -11.35
CA LYS A 339 25.85 -4.64 -12.68
C LYS A 339 24.85 -3.49 -12.72
N LEU A 340 25.37 -2.28 -12.85
CA LEU A 340 24.58 -1.04 -12.84
C LEU A 340 24.59 -0.42 -14.22
N SER A 341 23.41 -0.09 -14.73
CA SER A 341 23.26 0.62 -16.00
C SER A 341 22.61 1.97 -15.75
N ALA A 342 23.10 3.00 -16.43
CA ALA A 342 22.59 4.36 -16.37
C ALA A 342 22.10 4.78 -17.75
N ASP A 343 20.82 5.12 -17.84
CA ASP A 343 20.15 5.54 -19.07
C ASP A 343 19.68 6.98 -18.95
N ASP A 344 19.74 7.72 -20.06
CA ASP A 344 19.02 8.97 -20.21
C ASP A 344 17.88 8.78 -21.22
N LEU A 345 16.68 8.57 -20.70
CA LEU A 345 15.45 8.31 -21.45
C LEU A 345 14.99 9.52 -22.28
N SER A 346 15.66 10.68 -22.16
CA SER A 346 15.43 11.81 -23.05
C SER A 346 16.15 11.72 -24.39
N GLY A 347 17.08 10.78 -24.54
CA GLY A 347 17.98 10.69 -25.69
C GLY A 347 19.16 11.67 -25.64
N ALA A 348 19.33 12.42 -24.54
CA ALA A 348 20.55 13.18 -24.29
C ALA A 348 21.74 12.24 -24.00
N ARG A 349 22.96 12.70 -24.28
CA ARG A 349 24.18 11.98 -23.90
C ARG A 349 24.54 12.36 -22.47
N LEU A 350 24.83 11.36 -21.64
CA LEU A 350 25.45 11.59 -20.34
C LEU A 350 26.92 11.99 -20.56
N ASP A 351 27.31 13.19 -20.11
CA ASP A 351 28.68 13.68 -20.22
C ASP A 351 29.43 13.53 -18.88
N ARG A 352 30.52 12.77 -18.90
CA ARG A 352 31.28 12.35 -17.71
C ARG A 352 30.40 11.81 -16.55
N PRO A 353 29.53 10.82 -16.81
CA PRO A 353 28.70 10.25 -15.76
C PRO A 353 29.51 9.58 -14.65
N GLU A 354 29.21 9.93 -13.39
CA GLU A 354 29.75 9.29 -12.18
C GLU A 354 28.58 8.71 -11.38
N LEU A 355 28.67 7.42 -11.04
CA LEU A 355 27.70 6.73 -10.20
C LEU A 355 28.30 6.51 -8.82
N ARG A 356 27.61 6.97 -7.77
CA ARG A 356 27.93 6.65 -6.38
C ARG A 356 26.91 5.66 -5.86
N GLY A 357 27.37 4.68 -5.10
CA GLY A 357 26.50 3.70 -4.46
C GLY A 357 26.80 3.61 -2.97
N THR A 358 25.74 3.54 -2.18
CA THR A 358 25.81 3.27 -0.75
C THR A 358 24.94 2.07 -0.42
N VAL A 359 25.57 1.02 0.11
CA VAL A 359 24.89 -0.20 0.55
C VAL A 359 24.63 -0.12 2.05
N ARG A 360 23.39 -0.36 2.46
CA ARG A 360 22.98 -0.37 3.86
C ARG A 360 22.35 -1.68 4.26
N ARG A 361 22.60 -2.09 5.50
CA ARG A 361 21.86 -3.18 6.15
C ARG A 361 20.47 -2.74 6.55
N TYR A 362 19.65 -3.70 6.99
CA TYR A 362 18.32 -3.41 7.54
C TYR A 362 18.35 -2.42 8.71
N ASP A 363 19.35 -2.41 9.58
CA ASP A 363 19.49 -1.44 10.68
C ASP A 363 20.01 -0.04 10.23
N ARG A 364 20.15 0.18 8.91
CA ARG A 364 20.69 1.38 8.26
C ARG A 364 22.19 1.57 8.42
N THR A 365 22.92 0.64 9.04
CA THR A 365 24.38 0.69 9.07
C THR A 365 24.95 0.55 7.66
N VAL A 366 26.03 1.29 7.39
CA VAL A 366 26.70 1.28 6.08
C VAL A 366 27.50 -0.01 5.96
N ALA A 367 27.21 -0.83 4.94
CA ALA A 367 27.95 -2.05 4.65
C ALA A 367 29.06 -1.84 3.62
N ALA A 368 28.83 -0.98 2.62
CA ALA A 368 29.80 -0.63 1.61
C ALA A 368 29.45 0.72 0.94
N GLU A 369 30.47 1.38 0.39
CA GLU A 369 30.31 2.56 -0.46
C GLU A 369 31.27 2.44 -1.65
N PHE A 370 30.82 2.88 -2.82
CA PHE A 370 31.63 2.82 -4.03
C PHE A 370 31.37 4.01 -4.95
N ARG A 371 32.28 4.22 -5.89
CA ARG A 371 32.19 5.25 -6.92
C ARG A 371 32.71 4.71 -8.24
N LEU A 372 31.85 4.74 -9.26
CA LEU A 372 32.14 4.25 -10.60
C LEU A 372 32.15 5.41 -11.59
N LYS A 373 33.18 5.45 -12.42
CA LYS A 373 33.17 6.28 -13.63
C LYS A 373 32.56 5.45 -14.75
N LEU A 374 31.51 5.95 -15.37
CA LEU A 374 30.82 5.24 -16.45
C LEU A 374 31.47 5.57 -17.82
N PRO A 375 31.53 4.62 -18.77
CA PRO A 375 32.11 4.85 -20.10
C PRO A 375 31.43 5.99 -20.87
N GLN A 376 32.21 6.74 -21.67
CA GLN A 376 31.71 7.79 -22.56
C GLN A 376 31.60 7.30 -24.02
N PRO A 377 30.77 7.92 -24.88
CA PRO A 377 29.56 8.69 -24.62
C PRO A 377 28.32 7.87 -25.03
N ALA A 378 27.29 7.78 -24.20
CA ALA A 378 26.10 7.03 -24.60
C ALA A 378 24.83 7.49 -23.89
N GLY A 379 23.69 7.30 -24.56
CA GLY A 379 22.37 7.34 -23.90
C GLY A 379 22.16 6.16 -22.93
N HIS A 380 23.13 5.25 -22.85
CA HIS A 380 23.19 4.07 -21.99
C HIS A 380 24.64 3.76 -21.60
N ALA A 381 24.97 3.70 -20.31
CA ALA A 381 26.31 3.32 -19.84
C ALA A 381 26.24 2.27 -18.73
N GLU A 382 27.14 1.29 -18.75
CA GLU A 382 27.18 0.21 -17.75
C GLU A 382 28.48 0.23 -16.96
N ALA A 383 28.40 -0.19 -15.70
CA ALA A 383 29.57 -0.56 -14.91
C ALA A 383 29.22 -1.71 -13.96
N VAL A 384 30.26 -2.40 -13.52
CA VAL A 384 30.16 -3.51 -12.57
C VAL A 384 30.94 -3.14 -11.32
N GLU A 385 30.31 -3.28 -10.17
CA GLU A 385 30.96 -3.24 -8.87
C GLU A 385 30.91 -4.64 -8.25
N THR A 386 32.00 -5.10 -7.65
CA THR A 386 32.02 -6.37 -6.91
C THR A 386 32.43 -6.11 -5.47
N LEU A 387 31.49 -6.30 -4.56
CA LEU A 387 31.72 -6.17 -3.12
C LEU A 387 32.27 -7.50 -2.57
N PRO A 388 33.09 -7.46 -1.50
CA PRO A 388 33.47 -8.67 -0.79
C PRO A 388 32.23 -9.39 -0.24
N PRO A 389 32.33 -10.68 0.11
CA PRO A 389 31.22 -11.42 0.71
C PRO A 389 30.62 -10.68 1.90
N LEU A 390 29.30 -10.48 1.86
CA LEU A 390 28.55 -9.81 2.91
C LEU A 390 27.89 -10.85 3.85
N PRO A 391 27.67 -10.54 5.14
CA PRO A 391 26.92 -11.40 6.04
C PRO A 391 25.48 -11.65 5.59
N GLU A 392 24.86 -12.72 6.09
CA GLU A 392 23.42 -12.99 5.89
C GLU A 392 22.58 -11.76 6.28
N GLY A 393 21.64 -11.37 5.43
CA GLY A 393 20.76 -10.24 5.71
C GLY A 393 20.20 -9.54 4.48
N PHE A 394 19.27 -8.63 4.75
CA PHE A 394 18.67 -7.72 3.78
C PHE A 394 19.54 -6.48 3.58
N TYR A 395 19.67 -6.05 2.32
CA TYR A 395 20.45 -4.87 1.96
C TYR A 395 19.66 -3.95 1.02
N THR A 396 19.81 -2.64 1.24
CA THR A 396 19.43 -1.62 0.27
C THR A 396 20.67 -1.07 -0.43
N LEU A 397 20.53 -0.74 -1.71
CA LEU A 397 21.50 0.01 -2.48
C LEU A 397 20.87 1.34 -2.89
N GLU A 398 21.38 2.44 -2.35
CA GLU A 398 21.05 3.78 -2.83
C GLU A 398 22.12 4.22 -3.82
N THR A 399 21.69 4.62 -5.01
CA THR A 399 22.59 5.14 -6.05
C THR A 399 22.36 6.62 -6.27
N GLU A 400 23.42 7.34 -6.63
CA GLU A 400 23.39 8.72 -7.09
C GLU A 400 24.23 8.84 -8.37
N LEU A 401 23.55 9.06 -9.49
CA LEU A 401 24.15 9.35 -10.79
C LEU A 401 24.34 10.86 -10.92
N THR A 402 25.55 11.31 -11.21
CA THR A 402 25.90 12.70 -11.50
C THR A 402 26.54 12.82 -12.88
N SER A 403 26.43 13.99 -13.53
CA SER A 403 26.99 14.28 -14.86
C SER A 403 27.57 15.70 -14.87
N SER A 404 28.41 16.02 -15.85
CA SER A 404 29.11 17.32 -15.96
C SER A 404 28.19 18.55 -16.07
N ASP A 405 26.95 18.34 -16.51
CA ASP A 405 25.89 19.35 -16.54
C ASP A 405 25.33 19.72 -15.15
N GLY A 406 25.87 19.10 -14.09
CA GLY A 406 25.50 19.35 -12.70
C GLY A 406 24.21 18.65 -12.26
N LEU A 407 23.59 17.84 -13.12
CA LEU A 407 22.32 17.18 -12.85
C LEU A 407 22.53 15.83 -12.12
N THR A 408 21.66 15.53 -11.13
CA THR A 408 21.74 14.29 -10.33
C THR A 408 20.44 13.46 -10.35
N ALA A 409 20.56 12.13 -10.32
CA ALA A 409 19.44 11.20 -10.22
C ALA A 409 19.72 10.13 -9.16
N ARG A 410 18.70 9.76 -8.37
CA ARG A 410 18.84 8.77 -7.29
C ARG A 410 17.86 7.62 -7.45
N HIS A 411 18.34 6.39 -7.31
CA HIS A 411 17.53 5.18 -7.36
C HIS A 411 17.87 4.27 -6.18
N GLY A 412 16.83 3.64 -5.61
CA GLY A 412 16.97 2.61 -4.60
C GLY A 412 16.75 1.23 -5.22
N PHE A 413 17.56 0.26 -4.80
CA PHE A 413 17.39 -1.16 -5.11
C PHE A 413 17.50 -1.98 -3.84
N THR A 414 17.02 -3.22 -3.90
CA THR A 414 17.16 -4.18 -2.81
C THR A 414 17.80 -5.47 -3.32
N PHE A 415 18.60 -6.07 -2.44
CA PHE A 415 19.21 -7.38 -2.65
C PHE A 415 19.42 -8.04 -1.28
N GLY A 416 19.90 -9.27 -1.28
CA GLY A 416 20.15 -9.93 -0.01
C GLY A 416 21.10 -11.10 -0.07
N VAL A 417 21.59 -11.50 1.10
CA VAL A 417 22.41 -12.69 1.29
C VAL A 417 21.63 -13.66 2.15
N LEU A 418 21.31 -14.84 1.59
CA LEU A 418 20.55 -15.89 2.27
C LEU A 418 21.11 -17.27 1.93
N PRO A 419 21.33 -18.17 2.89
CA PRO A 419 21.69 -19.55 2.60
C PRO A 419 20.57 -20.26 1.85
N GLU A 420 20.91 -21.32 1.13
CA GLU A 420 19.91 -22.26 0.65
C GLU A 420 19.30 -23.05 1.82
N GLN A 421 18.02 -23.39 1.67
CA GLN A 421 17.30 -24.29 2.57
C GLN A 421 16.99 -25.55 1.76
N PRO A 422 17.66 -26.68 2.06
CA PRO A 422 17.47 -27.91 1.28
C PRO A 422 16.10 -28.53 1.53
N GLU A 423 15.56 -28.38 2.75
CA GLU A 423 14.27 -28.94 3.15
C GLU A 423 13.29 -27.83 3.56
N PRO A 424 12.00 -27.95 3.20
CA PRO A 424 10.98 -27.04 3.69
C PRO A 424 10.83 -27.05 5.21
N ALA A 425 10.47 -25.91 5.79
CA ALA A 425 10.04 -25.83 7.18
C ALA A 425 8.71 -26.57 7.37
N GLU A 426 8.32 -26.77 8.64
CA GLU A 426 7.01 -27.34 8.96
C GLU A 426 5.90 -26.53 8.27
N PRO A 427 4.92 -27.19 7.59
CA PRO A 427 3.93 -26.53 6.74
C PRO A 427 2.83 -25.81 7.55
N ARG A 428 3.13 -25.36 8.78
CA ARG A 428 2.27 -24.48 9.56
C ARG A 428 2.23 -23.07 8.97
N PHE A 429 3.37 -22.58 8.48
CA PHE A 429 3.49 -21.26 7.86
C PHE A 429 3.77 -21.42 6.36
N GLY A 430 2.90 -20.85 5.54
CA GLY A 430 3.02 -20.85 4.09
C GLY A 430 2.71 -19.49 3.50
N LEU A 431 2.66 -19.43 2.18
CA LEU A 431 2.31 -18.22 1.43
C LEU A 431 1.12 -18.46 0.51
N ALA A 432 0.28 -17.45 0.37
CA ALA A 432 -0.67 -17.37 -0.73
C ALA A 432 -0.02 -16.65 -1.91
N GLY A 433 -0.44 -17.00 -3.12
CA GLY A 433 -0.05 -16.27 -4.34
C GLY A 433 -0.71 -16.80 -5.60
N HIS A 434 -0.31 -16.24 -6.73
CA HIS A 434 -0.95 -16.48 -8.02
C HIS A 434 -0.11 -17.36 -8.95
N LEU A 435 0.39 -18.50 -8.44
CA LEU A 435 1.27 -19.42 -9.18
C LEU A 435 0.70 -19.85 -10.55
N ASN A 436 -0.62 -19.97 -10.64
CA ASN A 436 -1.32 -20.32 -11.88
C ASN A 436 -1.36 -19.17 -12.92
N ARG A 437 -1.01 -17.94 -12.55
CA ARG A 437 -0.92 -16.80 -13.48
C ARG A 437 0.47 -16.67 -14.13
N LEU A 438 1.49 -17.24 -13.50
CA LEU A 438 2.89 -17.12 -13.91
C LEU A 438 3.20 -17.95 -15.16
N ASP A 439 4.15 -17.51 -15.98
CA ASP A 439 4.78 -18.37 -17.00
C ASP A 439 5.75 -19.40 -16.38
N ASP A 440 6.38 -20.24 -17.21
CA ASP A 440 7.21 -21.36 -16.73
C ASP A 440 8.45 -20.86 -15.98
N ASP A 441 9.11 -19.83 -16.52
CA ASP A 441 10.34 -19.29 -15.94
C ASP A 441 10.03 -18.51 -14.66
N GLU A 442 8.93 -17.74 -14.64
CA GLU A 442 8.43 -17.05 -13.47
C GLU A 442 8.08 -18.02 -12.34
N LEU A 443 7.40 -19.13 -12.65
CA LEU A 443 7.07 -20.16 -11.67
C LEU A 443 8.35 -20.80 -11.09
N VAL A 444 9.32 -21.16 -11.93
CA VAL A 444 10.59 -21.73 -11.49
C VAL A 444 11.35 -20.76 -10.59
N ARG A 445 11.48 -19.49 -10.99
CA ARG A 445 12.15 -18.45 -10.17
C ARG A 445 11.43 -18.23 -8.84
N THR A 446 10.10 -18.16 -8.86
CA THR A 446 9.26 -18.02 -7.66
C THR A 446 9.50 -19.17 -6.69
N LEU A 447 9.44 -20.41 -7.17
CA LEU A 447 9.65 -21.59 -6.33
C LEU A 447 11.09 -21.72 -5.85
N ALA A 448 12.08 -21.26 -6.62
CA ALA A 448 13.48 -21.21 -6.18
C ALA A 448 13.65 -20.28 -4.97
N VAL A 449 13.06 -19.09 -4.99
CA VAL A 449 13.05 -18.17 -3.83
C VAL A 449 12.30 -18.80 -2.67
N ALA A 450 11.13 -19.40 -2.94
CA ALA A 450 10.32 -20.01 -1.90
C ALA A 450 11.00 -21.17 -1.17
N ARG A 451 11.69 -22.04 -1.93
CA ARG A 451 12.53 -23.10 -1.36
C ARG A 451 13.63 -22.51 -0.51
N ARG A 452 14.33 -21.48 -1.02
CA ARG A 452 15.45 -20.82 -0.32
C ARG A 452 15.04 -20.24 1.03
N ILE A 453 13.82 -19.72 1.16
CA ILE A 453 13.32 -19.22 2.44
C ILE A 453 12.67 -20.29 3.33
N GLY A 454 12.50 -21.52 2.83
CA GLY A 454 12.02 -22.68 3.58
C GLY A 454 10.50 -22.82 3.63
N ILE A 455 9.76 -22.35 2.62
CA ILE A 455 8.29 -22.51 2.60
C ILE A 455 7.92 -23.98 2.39
N GLY A 456 7.03 -24.49 3.25
CA GLY A 456 6.47 -25.85 3.13
C GLY A 456 5.08 -25.94 2.49
N THR A 457 4.40 -24.82 2.28
CA THR A 457 3.05 -24.84 1.68
C THR A 457 2.69 -23.56 0.94
N PHE A 458 2.00 -23.71 -0.19
CA PHE A 458 1.41 -22.61 -0.96
C PHE A 458 -0.10 -22.72 -1.06
N ARG A 459 -0.76 -21.57 -1.10
CA ARG A 459 -2.14 -21.44 -1.54
C ARG A 459 -2.21 -20.75 -2.90
N THR A 460 -2.98 -21.30 -3.84
CA THR A 460 -3.26 -20.64 -5.12
C THR A 460 -4.62 -21.03 -5.71
N GLY A 461 -5.15 -20.18 -6.60
CA GLY A 461 -6.50 -20.34 -7.17
C GLY A 461 -6.55 -21.34 -8.34
N PHE A 462 -7.50 -22.27 -8.28
CA PHE A 462 -7.82 -23.25 -9.31
C PHE A 462 -9.23 -22.95 -9.88
N LEU A 463 -9.26 -22.08 -10.90
CA LEU A 463 -10.50 -21.57 -11.45
C LEU A 463 -11.13 -22.55 -12.46
N TRP A 464 -12.39 -22.91 -12.28
CA TRP A 464 -13.08 -23.88 -13.14
C TRP A 464 -13.12 -23.43 -14.60
N LYS A 465 -13.34 -22.15 -14.88
CA LYS A 465 -13.27 -21.58 -16.23
C LYS A 465 -11.95 -21.80 -16.97
N ASP A 466 -10.85 -22.02 -16.24
CA ASP A 466 -9.54 -22.31 -16.83
C ASP A 466 -9.39 -23.82 -17.09
N ALA A 467 -9.99 -24.65 -16.23
CA ALA A 467 -10.02 -26.12 -16.35
C ALA A 467 -11.00 -26.63 -17.42
N GLU A 468 -12.15 -25.98 -17.58
CA GLU A 468 -13.20 -26.35 -18.53
C GLU A 468 -13.81 -25.09 -19.19
N PRO A 469 -13.08 -24.45 -20.13
CA PRO A 469 -13.54 -23.23 -20.77
C PRO A 469 -14.86 -23.40 -21.53
N GLU A 470 -15.07 -24.58 -22.10
CA GLU A 470 -16.27 -24.99 -22.83
C GLU A 470 -16.77 -26.35 -22.28
N PRO A 471 -18.08 -26.63 -22.29
CA PRO A 471 -18.61 -27.87 -21.73
C PRO A 471 -17.93 -29.11 -22.33
N GLY A 472 -17.35 -29.96 -21.48
CA GLY A 472 -16.65 -31.18 -21.87
C GLY A 472 -15.23 -30.97 -22.42
N ARG A 473 -14.78 -29.74 -22.64
CA ARG A 473 -13.45 -29.42 -23.16
C ARG A 473 -12.50 -29.08 -22.02
N TRP A 474 -11.84 -30.11 -21.50
CA TRP A 474 -10.93 -29.98 -20.37
C TRP A 474 -9.53 -29.50 -20.78
N ASN A 475 -8.97 -28.57 -20.02
CA ASN A 475 -7.60 -28.10 -20.12
C ASN A 475 -6.93 -28.10 -18.74
N TRP A 476 -6.09 -29.10 -18.48
CA TRP A 476 -5.42 -29.26 -17.19
C TRP A 476 -3.99 -28.69 -17.15
N SER A 477 -3.45 -28.22 -18.28
CA SER A 477 -2.01 -27.97 -18.43
C SER A 477 -1.43 -27.03 -17.37
N ARG A 478 -2.12 -25.92 -17.09
CA ARG A 478 -1.75 -24.94 -16.07
C ARG A 478 -1.71 -25.54 -14.66
N PHE A 479 -2.72 -26.34 -14.32
CA PHE A 479 -2.83 -26.97 -13.01
C PHE A 479 -1.85 -28.13 -12.85
N ASP A 480 -1.68 -28.96 -13.88
CA ASP A 480 -0.70 -30.05 -13.90
C ASP A 480 0.72 -29.53 -13.67
N ARG A 481 1.07 -28.42 -14.34
CA ARG A 481 2.37 -27.77 -14.16
C ARG A 481 2.56 -27.31 -12.72
N THR A 482 1.59 -26.62 -12.14
CA THR A 482 1.69 -26.09 -10.77
C THR A 482 1.73 -27.20 -9.72
N VAL A 483 0.87 -28.22 -9.84
CA VAL A 483 0.88 -29.39 -8.92
C VAL A 483 2.21 -30.12 -9.01
N LYS A 484 2.72 -30.36 -10.23
CA LYS A 484 4.03 -30.99 -10.44
C LYS A 484 5.14 -30.15 -9.79
N ALA A 485 5.18 -28.85 -10.05
CA ALA A 485 6.24 -27.98 -9.57
C ALA A 485 6.26 -27.87 -8.04
N LEU A 486 5.10 -27.81 -7.38
CA LEU A 486 5.00 -27.81 -5.92
C LEU A 486 5.42 -29.16 -5.33
N ARG A 487 4.94 -30.27 -5.88
CA ARG A 487 5.32 -31.62 -5.44
C ARG A 487 6.83 -31.86 -5.56
N ASP A 488 7.41 -31.50 -6.71
CA ASP A 488 8.85 -31.63 -6.95
C ASP A 488 9.68 -30.65 -6.09
N SER A 489 9.02 -29.70 -5.41
CA SER A 489 9.59 -28.80 -4.39
C SER A 489 9.37 -29.26 -2.95
N GLY A 490 8.69 -30.39 -2.73
CA GLY A 490 8.28 -30.83 -1.39
C GLY A 490 7.26 -29.90 -0.72
N MET A 491 6.55 -29.06 -1.49
CA MET A 491 5.59 -28.08 -0.97
C MET A 491 4.15 -28.60 -1.08
N GLU A 492 3.40 -28.49 0.01
CA GLU A 492 1.97 -28.80 0.03
C GLU A 492 1.14 -27.70 -0.65
N LEU A 493 0.03 -28.10 -1.28
CA LEU A 493 -0.89 -27.20 -1.97
C LEU A 493 -2.24 -27.09 -1.25
N THR A 494 -2.64 -25.86 -0.94
CA THR A 494 -4.04 -25.48 -0.74
C THR A 494 -4.59 -24.86 -2.02
N ALA A 495 -5.53 -25.53 -2.69
CA ALA A 495 -6.13 -25.07 -3.93
C ALA A 495 -7.52 -24.49 -3.69
N THR A 496 -7.71 -23.23 -4.07
CA THR A 496 -9.02 -22.57 -3.99
C THR A 496 -9.84 -22.87 -5.24
N LEU A 497 -10.92 -23.63 -5.10
CA LEU A 497 -11.85 -23.90 -6.19
C LEU A 497 -12.84 -22.73 -6.31
N ALA A 498 -12.82 -22.05 -7.44
CA ALA A 498 -13.73 -20.95 -7.75
C ALA A 498 -13.91 -20.76 -9.27
N GLY A 499 -14.47 -19.62 -9.69
CA GLY A 499 -14.41 -19.18 -11.09
C GLY A 499 -15.30 -19.99 -12.04
N THR A 500 -16.59 -20.08 -11.73
CA THR A 500 -17.64 -20.67 -12.58
C THR A 500 -17.54 -20.20 -14.04
N PRO A 501 -17.46 -21.12 -15.03
CA PRO A 501 -17.55 -20.76 -16.44
C PRO A 501 -18.98 -20.34 -16.81
N ASP A 502 -19.11 -19.44 -17.78
CA ASP A 502 -20.40 -18.84 -18.17
C ASP A 502 -21.47 -19.90 -18.50
N TRP A 503 -21.08 -20.97 -19.19
CA TRP A 503 -21.97 -22.06 -19.62
C TRP A 503 -22.51 -22.91 -18.45
N ALA A 504 -21.84 -22.89 -17.29
CA ALA A 504 -22.22 -23.64 -16.08
C ALA A 504 -22.85 -22.75 -14.99
N SER A 505 -23.00 -21.46 -15.23
CA SER A 505 -23.65 -20.51 -14.31
C SER A 505 -25.15 -20.81 -14.15
N THR A 506 -25.71 -20.51 -12.97
CA THR A 506 -27.17 -20.46 -12.75
C THR A 506 -27.83 -19.26 -13.44
N ASP A 507 -27.04 -18.26 -13.81
CA ASP A 507 -27.42 -17.13 -14.65
C ASP A 507 -26.44 -17.03 -15.83
N PRO A 508 -26.60 -17.89 -16.87
CA PRO A 508 -25.78 -17.85 -18.07
C PRO A 508 -26.20 -16.62 -18.88
N LEU A 509 -25.25 -15.74 -19.20
CA LEU A 509 -25.55 -14.56 -20.02
C LEU A 509 -26.05 -14.98 -21.41
N GLY A 510 -27.35 -14.81 -21.63
CA GLY A 510 -27.97 -14.79 -22.96
C GLY A 510 -28.30 -13.38 -23.48
N ARG A 511 -28.12 -12.32 -22.68
CA ARG A 511 -28.50 -10.94 -23.09
C ARG A 511 -27.60 -9.87 -22.45
N ARG A 512 -27.09 -8.96 -23.30
CA ARG A 512 -26.47 -7.65 -22.98
C ARG A 512 -25.05 -7.63 -22.39
N GLY A 513 -24.05 -8.02 -23.18
CA GLY A 513 -22.75 -7.33 -23.33
C GLY A 513 -21.98 -6.83 -22.09
N LEU A 514 -22.25 -7.31 -20.88
CA LEU A 514 -21.55 -6.89 -19.66
C LEU A 514 -20.31 -7.77 -19.43
N PRO A 515 -19.16 -7.19 -19.01
CA PRO A 515 -17.93 -7.94 -18.84
C PRO A 515 -18.03 -9.03 -17.76
N ARG A 516 -17.41 -10.19 -18.06
CA ARG A 516 -17.24 -11.37 -17.21
C ARG A 516 -16.74 -11.00 -15.81
N LYS A 517 -17.61 -11.04 -14.79
CA LYS A 517 -17.16 -11.03 -13.40
C LYS A 517 -17.38 -12.42 -12.81
N ALA A 518 -16.26 -13.08 -12.47
CA ALA A 518 -16.25 -14.29 -11.65
C ALA A 518 -17.05 -14.02 -10.36
N GLY A 519 -17.86 -14.99 -9.91
CA GLY A 519 -18.69 -14.82 -8.71
C GLY A 519 -20.13 -15.28 -8.81
N ARG A 520 -20.60 -15.78 -9.96
CA ARG A 520 -21.95 -16.36 -10.05
C ARG A 520 -21.95 -17.82 -9.61
N MET A 521 -23.02 -18.20 -8.92
CA MET A 521 -23.25 -19.56 -8.46
C MET A 521 -23.27 -20.53 -9.67
N PRO A 522 -22.58 -21.67 -9.58
CA PRO A 522 -22.68 -22.71 -10.59
C PRO A 522 -23.95 -23.54 -10.45
N GLN A 523 -24.36 -24.19 -11.53
CA GLN A 523 -25.30 -25.31 -11.48
C GLN A 523 -24.68 -26.43 -10.64
N LEU A 524 -25.36 -26.84 -9.56
CA LEU A 524 -24.78 -27.67 -8.49
C LEU A 524 -24.30 -29.04 -8.96
N ASP A 525 -25.05 -29.73 -9.82
CA ASP A 525 -24.66 -31.04 -10.34
C ASP A 525 -23.35 -30.97 -11.14
N ARG A 526 -23.18 -29.89 -11.91
CA ARG A 526 -21.96 -29.66 -12.70
C ARG A 526 -20.80 -29.26 -11.80
N TRP A 527 -21.05 -28.46 -10.77
CA TRP A 527 -20.05 -28.12 -9.76
C TRP A 527 -19.54 -29.35 -9.00
N GLN A 528 -20.44 -30.24 -8.58
CA GLN A 528 -20.09 -31.50 -7.94
C GLN A 528 -19.24 -32.37 -8.86
N GLU A 529 -19.61 -32.49 -10.15
CA GLU A 529 -18.83 -33.25 -11.13
C GLU A 529 -17.45 -32.64 -11.39
N TYR A 530 -17.33 -31.31 -11.46
CA TYR A 530 -16.04 -30.63 -11.56
C TYR A 530 -15.16 -30.93 -10.34
N ALA A 531 -15.71 -30.74 -9.13
CA ALA A 531 -15.03 -31.02 -7.86
C ALA A 531 -14.57 -32.49 -7.78
N ARG A 532 -15.39 -33.43 -8.25
CA ARG A 532 -15.03 -34.86 -8.34
C ARG A 532 -13.89 -35.11 -9.31
N ARG A 533 -13.95 -34.57 -10.52
CA ARG A 533 -12.91 -34.76 -11.55
C ARG A 533 -11.58 -34.20 -11.13
N ILE A 534 -11.57 -32.99 -10.58
CA ILE A 534 -10.32 -32.34 -10.20
C ILE A 534 -9.67 -33.02 -9.00
N ALA A 535 -10.47 -33.43 -8.00
CA ALA A 535 -9.97 -34.21 -6.87
C ALA A 535 -9.44 -35.58 -7.33
N GLN A 536 -10.17 -36.29 -8.21
CA GLN A 536 -9.73 -37.57 -8.76
C GLN A 536 -8.43 -37.46 -9.55
N ARG A 537 -8.28 -36.40 -10.37
CA ARG A 537 -7.08 -36.18 -11.18
C ARG A 537 -5.83 -36.03 -10.33
N TYR A 538 -5.95 -35.32 -9.20
CA TYR A 538 -4.82 -35.01 -8.33
C TYR A 538 -4.80 -35.85 -7.04
N ALA A 539 -5.60 -36.92 -6.99
CA ALA A 539 -5.66 -37.81 -5.84
C ALA A 539 -4.26 -38.30 -5.45
N GLY A 540 -3.98 -38.34 -4.15
CA GLY A 540 -2.68 -38.74 -3.62
C GLY A 540 -1.58 -37.66 -3.64
N ASN A 541 -1.85 -36.44 -4.15
CA ASN A 541 -0.91 -35.31 -4.03
C ASN A 541 -1.09 -34.50 -2.73
N GLY A 542 -1.96 -34.94 -1.81
CA GLY A 542 -2.16 -34.28 -0.52
C GLY A 542 -2.76 -32.87 -0.60
N ILE A 543 -3.52 -32.56 -1.66
CA ILE A 543 -4.11 -31.23 -1.86
C ILE A 543 -5.23 -30.98 -0.84
N SER A 544 -5.20 -29.80 -0.20
CA SER A 544 -6.35 -29.26 0.54
C SER A 544 -7.20 -28.40 -0.40
N TRP A 545 -8.51 -28.62 -0.44
CA TRP A 545 -9.44 -27.92 -1.32
C TRP A 545 -10.24 -26.89 -0.56
N GLU A 546 -10.01 -25.60 -0.82
CA GLU A 546 -10.82 -24.51 -0.28
C GLU A 546 -11.99 -24.21 -1.22
N LEU A 547 -13.22 -24.28 -0.71
CA LEU A 547 -14.41 -24.15 -1.53
C LEU A 547 -14.99 -22.74 -1.44
N TRP A 548 -14.52 -21.98 -2.43
CA TRP A 548 -14.72 -20.57 -2.72
C TRP A 548 -13.86 -19.57 -1.94
N ASN A 549 -13.66 -18.40 -2.56
CA ASN A 549 -12.97 -17.25 -1.97
C ASN A 549 -13.99 -16.20 -1.56
N GLU A 550 -14.11 -15.92 -0.26
CA GLU A 550 -14.90 -14.81 0.30
C GLU A 550 -16.32 -14.67 -0.30
N PRO A 551 -17.15 -15.73 -0.28
CA PRO A 551 -18.53 -15.68 -0.79
C PRO A 551 -19.39 -14.64 -0.06
N ASN A 552 -18.92 -14.18 1.10
CA ASN A 552 -19.55 -13.16 1.91
C ASN A 552 -19.23 -11.72 1.47
N LEU A 553 -18.54 -11.53 0.33
CA LEU A 553 -18.34 -10.23 -0.31
C LEU A 553 -19.00 -10.16 -1.69
N LYS A 554 -19.69 -9.05 -1.99
CA LYS A 554 -20.28 -8.82 -3.31
C LYS A 554 -19.27 -8.84 -4.45
N SER A 555 -17.99 -8.55 -4.19
CA SER A 555 -16.93 -8.64 -5.19
C SER A 555 -16.72 -10.07 -5.71
N TYR A 556 -16.95 -11.08 -4.87
CA TYR A 556 -16.72 -12.50 -5.16
C TYR A 556 -18.00 -13.35 -5.23
N TRP A 557 -19.15 -12.77 -4.88
CA TRP A 557 -20.46 -13.41 -5.01
C TRP A 557 -21.49 -12.47 -5.64
N LYS A 558 -22.15 -12.92 -6.71
CA LYS A 558 -23.10 -12.13 -7.52
C LYS A 558 -24.49 -12.78 -7.51
N PRO A 559 -25.58 -11.97 -7.46
CA PRO A 559 -25.59 -10.49 -7.47
C PRO A 559 -25.25 -9.84 -6.11
N ALA A 560 -25.47 -10.56 -5.01
CA ALA A 560 -25.12 -10.18 -3.64
C ALA A 560 -24.88 -11.47 -2.82
N PRO A 561 -24.05 -11.43 -1.76
CA PRO A 561 -23.79 -12.58 -0.89
C PRO A 561 -25.07 -13.23 -0.37
N GLU A 562 -25.11 -14.57 -0.36
CA GLU A 562 -26.26 -15.35 0.12
C GLU A 562 -25.76 -16.66 0.74
N SER A 563 -26.00 -16.86 2.04
CA SER A 563 -25.38 -17.92 2.83
C SER A 563 -25.97 -19.31 2.52
N HIS A 564 -27.26 -19.40 2.20
CA HIS A 564 -27.92 -20.66 1.85
C HIS A 564 -27.43 -21.18 0.49
N GLN A 565 -27.25 -20.32 -0.50
CA GLN A 565 -26.65 -20.68 -1.79
C GLN A 565 -25.18 -21.11 -1.62
N TYR A 566 -24.43 -20.44 -0.74
CA TYR A 566 -23.08 -20.88 -0.40
C TYR A 566 -23.07 -22.26 0.26
N PHE A 567 -23.99 -22.55 1.20
CA PHE A 567 -24.15 -23.89 1.77
C PHE A 567 -24.38 -24.95 0.68
N GLN A 568 -25.28 -24.68 -0.28
CA GLN A 568 -25.56 -25.62 -1.39
C GLN A 568 -24.30 -25.88 -2.23
N LEU A 569 -23.52 -24.84 -2.52
CA LEU A 569 -22.24 -24.95 -3.24
C LEU A 569 -21.21 -25.75 -2.43
N GLN A 570 -21.09 -25.49 -1.12
CA GLN A 570 -20.18 -26.19 -0.21
C GLN A 570 -20.53 -27.67 -0.13
N GLN A 571 -21.81 -28.01 0.06
CA GLN A 571 -22.30 -29.39 0.17
C GLN A 571 -22.02 -30.17 -1.12
N ALA A 572 -22.38 -29.62 -2.28
CA ALA A 572 -22.14 -30.23 -3.59
C ALA A 572 -20.63 -30.40 -3.86
N GLY A 573 -19.83 -29.38 -3.56
CA GLY A 573 -18.38 -29.43 -3.72
C GLY A 573 -17.71 -30.44 -2.78
N TYR A 574 -18.12 -30.51 -1.51
CA TYR A 574 -17.61 -31.50 -0.55
C TYR A 574 -17.87 -32.92 -1.02
N ARG A 575 -19.11 -33.24 -1.40
CA ARG A 575 -19.48 -34.55 -1.94
C ARG A 575 -18.68 -34.90 -3.19
N GLY A 576 -18.51 -33.94 -4.10
CA GLY A 576 -17.69 -34.09 -5.30
C GLY A 576 -16.25 -34.44 -4.96
N VAL A 577 -15.57 -33.59 -4.16
CA VAL A 577 -14.17 -33.81 -3.76
C VAL A 577 -14.01 -35.18 -3.09
N LYS A 578 -14.86 -35.52 -2.10
CA LYS A 578 -14.76 -36.80 -1.38
C LYS A 578 -15.02 -38.02 -2.28
N ALA A 579 -15.86 -37.89 -3.30
CA ALA A 579 -16.07 -38.95 -4.29
C ALA A 579 -14.87 -39.13 -5.25
N GLY A 580 -14.10 -38.06 -5.51
CA GLY A 580 -12.90 -38.10 -6.35
C GLY A 580 -11.65 -38.54 -5.58
N ASP A 581 -11.49 -38.05 -4.36
CA ASP A 581 -10.43 -38.41 -3.41
C ASP A 581 -10.99 -38.39 -1.98
N PRO A 582 -11.29 -39.57 -1.39
CA PRO A 582 -11.80 -39.66 -0.02
C PRO A 582 -10.86 -39.10 1.05
N ASN A 583 -9.55 -39.07 0.77
CA ASN A 583 -8.52 -38.63 1.71
C ASN A 583 -8.23 -37.12 1.62
N ALA A 584 -8.72 -36.44 0.59
CA ALA A 584 -8.47 -35.00 0.42
C ALA A 584 -9.13 -34.19 1.55
N THR A 585 -8.44 -33.16 2.04
CA THR A 585 -9.00 -32.25 3.05
C THR A 585 -9.85 -31.20 2.35
N VAL A 586 -11.10 -31.00 2.80
CA VAL A 586 -11.98 -29.95 2.28
C VAL A 586 -12.13 -28.84 3.30
N LEU A 587 -11.83 -27.61 2.92
CA LEU A 587 -12.03 -26.41 3.74
C LEU A 587 -13.37 -25.77 3.41
N THR A 588 -13.92 -24.99 4.34
CA THR A 588 -14.91 -23.96 4.00
C THR A 588 -14.29 -22.95 3.02
N ALA A 589 -15.08 -21.99 2.54
CA ALA A 589 -14.53 -20.77 1.97
C ALA A 589 -13.67 -20.01 3.00
N GLY A 590 -12.63 -19.34 2.52
CA GLY A 590 -11.94 -18.30 3.29
C GLY A 590 -12.87 -17.10 3.44
N PHE A 591 -13.50 -16.94 4.61
CA PHE A 591 -14.44 -15.84 4.84
C PHE A 591 -13.72 -14.52 5.10
N SER A 592 -14.27 -13.43 4.57
CA SER A 592 -13.76 -12.07 4.77
C SER A 592 -14.20 -11.48 6.12
N PRO A 593 -13.37 -10.68 6.81
CA PRO A 593 -13.66 -10.16 8.15
C PRO A 593 -14.42 -8.81 8.12
N PHE A 594 -14.62 -8.23 6.93
CA PHE A 594 -15.03 -6.83 6.75
C PHE A 594 -16.54 -6.59 6.91
N ARG A 595 -17.00 -6.71 8.16
CA ARG A 595 -18.40 -6.45 8.55
C ARG A 595 -18.94 -5.06 8.20
N PHE A 596 -18.07 -4.06 8.01
CA PHE A 596 -18.49 -2.72 7.62
C PHE A 596 -18.73 -2.58 6.11
N VAL A 597 -18.24 -3.53 5.30
CA VAL A 597 -18.51 -3.59 3.86
C VAL A 597 -19.82 -4.33 3.62
N GLU A 598 -20.03 -5.46 4.29
CA GLU A 598 -21.24 -6.29 4.17
C GLU A 598 -21.78 -6.64 5.58
N PRO A 599 -22.56 -5.76 6.23
CA PRO A 599 -23.01 -5.97 7.63
C PRO A 599 -23.97 -7.15 7.78
N ASP A 600 -24.69 -7.50 6.72
CA ASP A 600 -25.66 -8.59 6.69
C ASP A 600 -25.04 -9.92 6.20
N ALA A 601 -23.76 -9.92 5.82
CA ALA A 601 -23.03 -11.10 5.33
C ALA A 601 -21.68 -11.23 6.04
N THR A 602 -21.71 -11.29 7.36
CA THR A 602 -20.49 -11.47 8.17
C THR A 602 -19.95 -12.90 8.08
N ALA A 603 -18.65 -13.08 8.33
CA ALA A 603 -18.05 -14.41 8.43
C ALA A 603 -18.72 -15.28 9.50
N GLU A 604 -19.11 -14.68 10.63
CA GLU A 604 -19.81 -15.39 11.70
C GLU A 604 -21.19 -15.87 11.28
N LEU A 605 -21.93 -15.07 10.50
CA LEU A 605 -23.24 -15.46 9.96
C LEU A 605 -23.08 -16.59 8.94
N PHE A 606 -22.17 -16.46 7.98
CA PHE A 606 -21.93 -17.50 6.97
C PHE A 606 -21.49 -18.84 7.58
N LEU A 607 -20.65 -18.81 8.62
CA LEU A 607 -20.26 -20.03 9.31
C LEU A 607 -21.42 -20.62 10.13
N ASP A 608 -22.20 -19.79 10.82
CA ASP A 608 -23.34 -20.28 11.62
C ASP A 608 -24.44 -20.89 10.75
N ASP A 609 -24.78 -20.22 9.65
CA ASP A 609 -25.74 -20.70 8.66
C ASP A 609 -25.27 -21.98 7.99
N LEU A 610 -23.96 -22.11 7.73
CA LEU A 610 -23.40 -23.35 7.20
C LEU A 610 -23.65 -24.53 8.14
N TYR A 611 -23.48 -24.35 9.46
CA TYR A 611 -23.84 -25.39 10.45
C TYR A 611 -25.34 -25.64 10.51
N GLU A 612 -26.15 -24.58 10.52
CA GLU A 612 -27.60 -24.67 10.60
C GLU A 612 -28.18 -25.49 9.43
N TYR A 613 -27.80 -25.14 8.20
CA TYR A 613 -28.30 -25.81 7.00
C TYR A 613 -27.74 -27.22 6.81
N ALA A 614 -26.50 -27.48 7.24
CA ALA A 614 -25.91 -28.81 7.17
C ALA A 614 -26.53 -29.79 8.19
N GLY A 615 -26.99 -29.28 9.33
CA GLY A 615 -27.53 -30.11 10.41
C GLY A 615 -26.49 -31.12 10.91
N GLN A 616 -26.72 -32.40 10.64
CA GLN A 616 -25.80 -33.49 11.02
C GLN A 616 -24.88 -33.93 9.87
N GLU A 617 -25.08 -33.41 8.65
CA GLU A 617 -24.22 -33.75 7.51
C GLU A 617 -22.86 -33.05 7.64
N LYS A 618 -21.79 -33.81 7.45
CA LYS A 618 -20.45 -33.25 7.36
C LYS A 618 -20.22 -32.67 5.97
N VAL A 619 -19.97 -31.36 5.88
CA VAL A 619 -19.76 -30.63 4.61
C VAL A 619 -18.41 -29.90 4.50
N PHE A 620 -17.54 -30.04 5.49
CA PHE A 620 -16.14 -29.60 5.48
C PHE A 620 -15.31 -30.40 6.50
N ASP A 621 -13.99 -30.31 6.43
CA ASP A 621 -13.04 -30.91 7.38
C ASP A 621 -12.34 -29.87 8.26
N ARG A 622 -12.13 -28.64 7.76
CA ARG A 622 -11.50 -27.53 8.48
C ARG A 622 -12.13 -26.19 8.07
N ILE A 623 -11.98 -25.18 8.93
CA ILE A 623 -12.55 -23.84 8.71
C ILE A 623 -11.47 -22.94 8.11
N ALA A 624 -11.72 -22.41 6.91
CA ALA A 624 -10.88 -21.40 6.29
C ALA A 624 -11.32 -19.98 6.70
N TYR A 625 -10.37 -19.05 6.85
CA TYR A 625 -10.66 -17.67 7.24
C TYR A 625 -9.56 -16.69 6.80
N HIS A 626 -9.94 -15.45 6.47
CA HIS A 626 -9.03 -14.39 6.05
C HIS A 626 -8.98 -13.22 7.07
N PRO A 627 -8.33 -13.34 8.24
CA PRO A 627 -8.38 -12.34 9.30
C PRO A 627 -7.50 -11.09 9.03
N TYR A 628 -7.79 -10.37 7.95
CA TYR A 628 -7.12 -9.10 7.63
C TYR A 628 -7.47 -7.99 8.63
N PRO A 629 -6.49 -7.40 9.32
CA PRO A 629 -6.73 -6.23 10.14
C PRO A 629 -6.93 -4.98 9.27
N VAL A 630 -7.72 -4.03 9.78
CA VAL A 630 -7.97 -2.76 9.12
C VAL A 630 -6.76 -1.85 9.29
N MET A 631 -6.04 -1.59 8.20
CA MET A 631 -4.87 -0.71 8.20
C MET A 631 -5.26 0.76 8.29
N ARG A 632 -4.60 1.52 9.20
CA ARG A 632 -4.79 2.97 9.39
C ARG A 632 -3.44 3.66 9.55
N LYS A 633 -3.39 4.97 9.24
CA LYS A 633 -2.21 5.82 9.47
C LYS A 633 -1.91 5.83 10.98
N ALA A 634 -0.75 5.31 11.39
CA ALA A 634 -0.34 5.10 12.80
C ALA A 634 -1.01 3.93 13.56
N ILE A 635 -1.28 2.80 12.90
CA ILE A 635 -1.73 1.59 13.59
C ILE A 635 -0.66 1.03 14.55
N THR A 636 -1.04 0.85 15.82
CA THR A 636 -0.16 0.31 16.88
C THR A 636 -0.17 -1.22 16.92
N ASN A 637 0.84 -1.82 17.55
CA ASN A 637 0.92 -3.26 17.77
C ASN A 637 -0.25 -3.76 18.63
N ALA A 638 -0.58 -3.06 19.72
CA ALA A 638 -1.72 -3.41 20.56
C ALA A 638 -3.05 -3.40 19.77
N SER A 639 -3.21 -2.45 18.84
CA SER A 639 -4.41 -2.40 17.99
C SER A 639 -4.47 -3.57 17.01
N LEU A 640 -3.34 -3.96 16.40
CA LEU A 640 -3.27 -5.13 15.52
C LEU A 640 -3.59 -6.42 16.27
N GLU A 641 -2.98 -6.61 17.44
CA GLU A 641 -3.21 -7.77 18.30
C GLU A 641 -4.67 -7.86 18.75
N GLN A 642 -5.26 -6.74 19.17
CA GLN A 642 -6.67 -6.68 19.55
C GLN A 642 -7.59 -7.03 18.37
N GLN A 643 -7.35 -6.48 17.18
CA GLN A 643 -8.15 -6.76 15.99
C GLN A 643 -8.07 -8.25 15.63
N PHE A 644 -6.86 -8.81 15.56
CA PHE A 644 -6.66 -10.22 15.24
C PHE A 644 -7.34 -11.15 16.26
N THR A 645 -7.08 -10.92 17.54
CA THR A 645 -7.65 -11.72 18.64
C THR A 645 -9.17 -11.67 18.63
N GLU A 646 -9.76 -10.50 18.41
CA GLU A 646 -11.21 -10.34 18.39
C GLU A 646 -11.86 -11.03 17.17
N MET A 647 -11.22 -10.97 15.99
CA MET A 647 -11.68 -11.69 14.81
C MET A 647 -11.69 -13.21 15.04
N MET A 648 -10.60 -13.76 15.59
CA MET A 648 -10.50 -15.19 15.89
C MET A 648 -11.48 -15.60 16.99
N ARG A 649 -11.62 -14.80 18.05
CA ARG A 649 -12.53 -15.09 19.17
C ARG A 649 -13.99 -15.22 18.71
N ARG A 650 -14.46 -14.34 17.83
CA ARG A 650 -15.85 -14.35 17.35
C ARG A 650 -16.15 -15.57 16.49
N LEU A 651 -15.30 -15.87 15.51
CA LEU A 651 -15.48 -17.03 14.65
C LEU A 651 -15.35 -18.35 15.44
N ARG A 652 -14.42 -18.40 16.40
CA ARG A 652 -14.29 -19.53 17.33
C ARG A 652 -15.52 -19.73 18.20
N ALA A 653 -16.14 -18.65 18.69
CA ALA A 653 -17.38 -18.74 19.45
C ALA A 653 -18.54 -19.33 18.62
N VAL A 654 -18.56 -19.09 17.30
CA VAL A 654 -19.53 -19.72 16.37
C VAL A 654 -19.28 -21.22 16.24
N ARG A 655 -18.03 -21.62 16.02
CA ARG A 655 -17.66 -23.05 15.96
C ARG A 655 -18.00 -23.77 17.26
N ASP A 656 -17.58 -23.21 18.40
CA ASP A 656 -17.69 -23.87 19.70
C ASP A 656 -19.14 -24.01 20.17
N ARG A 657 -20.01 -23.02 19.92
CA ARG A 657 -21.45 -23.13 20.27
C ARG A 657 -22.18 -24.20 19.46
N ARG A 658 -21.66 -24.54 18.28
CA ARG A 658 -22.15 -25.62 17.41
C ARG A 658 -21.53 -26.99 17.75
N GLY A 659 -20.67 -27.04 18.78
CA GLY A 659 -20.03 -28.28 19.25
C GLY A 659 -18.85 -28.76 18.39
N ASP A 660 -18.47 -28.02 17.35
CA ASP A 660 -17.33 -28.37 16.50
C ASP A 660 -15.99 -27.99 17.17
N ARG A 661 -14.96 -28.80 16.88
CA ARG A 661 -13.58 -28.63 17.35
C ARG A 661 -12.57 -28.55 16.20
N SER A 662 -13.03 -28.50 14.96
CA SER A 662 -12.17 -28.35 13.78
C SER A 662 -11.21 -27.17 13.92
N GLY A 663 -9.96 -27.36 13.54
CA GLY A 663 -8.96 -26.30 13.51
C GLY A 663 -9.21 -25.28 12.40
N PHE A 664 -8.59 -24.11 12.57
CA PHE A 664 -8.61 -23.03 11.59
C PHE A 664 -7.43 -23.14 10.63
N ARG A 665 -7.70 -22.94 9.34
CA ARG A 665 -6.72 -22.77 8.27
C ARG A 665 -6.83 -21.33 7.78
N LEU A 666 -5.89 -20.47 8.18
CA LEU A 666 -5.88 -19.09 7.72
C LEU A 666 -5.33 -19.06 6.30
N THR A 667 -6.21 -19.15 5.31
CA THR A 667 -5.85 -19.26 3.90
C THR A 667 -5.37 -17.94 3.31
N GLU A 668 -5.64 -16.82 3.98
CA GLU A 668 -4.95 -15.55 3.76
C GLU A 668 -4.79 -14.77 5.07
N LEU A 669 -3.65 -14.12 5.22
CA LEU A 669 -3.38 -13.12 6.26
C LEU A 669 -2.29 -12.19 5.74
N GLY A 670 -2.42 -10.89 5.87
CA GLY A 670 -1.43 -10.00 5.30
C GLY A 670 -1.55 -8.55 5.71
N ALA A 671 -0.56 -7.78 5.28
CA ALA A 671 -0.53 -6.33 5.38
C ALA A 671 0.12 -5.75 4.12
N PRO A 672 -0.52 -4.79 3.42
CA PRO A 672 0.09 -4.15 2.28
C PRO A 672 1.10 -3.08 2.72
N ASN A 673 2.20 -2.91 1.99
CA ASN A 673 3.04 -1.72 2.12
C ASN A 673 2.41 -0.56 1.34
N LEU A 674 1.80 0.38 2.05
CA LEU A 674 1.20 1.59 1.50
C LEU A 674 2.03 2.77 1.99
N PRO A 675 2.80 3.48 1.14
CA PRO A 675 3.80 4.46 1.59
C PRO A 675 3.28 5.58 2.51
N ARG A 676 1.97 5.84 2.50
CA ARG A 676 1.32 6.84 3.36
C ARG A 676 0.88 6.32 4.74
N THR A 677 0.86 5.01 4.95
CA THR A 677 0.40 4.35 6.18
C THR A 677 1.37 3.30 6.73
N VAL A 678 1.88 2.40 5.88
CA VAL A 678 2.75 1.25 6.23
C VAL A 678 3.87 1.17 5.21
N ASP A 679 5.10 1.53 5.59
CA ASP A 679 6.28 1.29 4.74
C ASP A 679 6.71 -0.20 4.80
N GLU A 680 7.71 -0.58 4.00
CA GLU A 680 8.15 -1.99 3.93
C GLU A 680 8.78 -2.52 5.22
N ARG A 681 9.38 -1.63 6.02
CA ARG A 681 9.89 -1.98 7.35
C ARG A 681 8.73 -2.31 8.26
N ARG A 682 7.73 -1.43 8.31
CA ARG A 682 6.54 -1.66 9.11
C ARG A 682 5.76 -2.89 8.65
N GLN A 683 5.73 -3.18 7.35
CA GLN A 683 5.16 -4.42 6.83
C GLN A 683 5.85 -5.67 7.42
N ALA A 684 7.19 -5.67 7.48
CA ALA A 684 7.95 -6.77 8.07
C ALA A 684 7.67 -6.93 9.58
N GLU A 685 7.55 -5.82 10.31
CA GLU A 685 7.18 -5.84 11.73
C GLU A 685 5.78 -6.40 11.97
N ILE A 686 4.79 -5.95 11.16
CA ILE A 686 3.41 -6.42 11.23
C ILE A 686 3.33 -7.91 10.89
N LEU A 687 4.08 -8.37 9.89
CA LEU A 687 4.19 -9.79 9.54
C LEU A 687 4.66 -10.60 10.75
N THR A 688 5.78 -10.22 11.38
CA THR A 688 6.30 -10.94 12.54
C THR A 688 5.31 -10.94 13.70
N LEU A 689 4.66 -9.81 13.98
CA LEU A 689 3.64 -9.73 15.03
C LEU A 689 2.48 -10.70 14.76
N LEU A 690 1.84 -10.60 13.59
CA LEU A 690 0.64 -11.39 13.28
C LEU A 690 0.93 -12.88 13.22
N LEU A 691 2.08 -13.28 12.66
CA LEU A 691 2.47 -14.68 12.61
C LEU A 691 2.93 -15.23 13.98
N THR A 692 3.44 -14.38 14.88
CA THR A 692 3.66 -14.78 16.29
C THR A 692 2.33 -15.07 16.99
N LEU A 693 1.30 -14.25 16.75
CA LEU A 693 -0.05 -14.52 17.28
C LEU A 693 -0.65 -15.81 16.69
N CYS A 694 -0.40 -16.09 15.41
CA CYS A 694 -0.78 -17.36 14.80
C CYS A 694 -0.05 -18.54 15.44
N ALA A 695 1.25 -18.39 15.73
CA ALA A 695 2.06 -19.40 16.42
C ALA A 695 1.54 -19.68 17.84
N ALA A 696 1.05 -18.63 18.52
CA ALA A 696 0.54 -18.68 19.88
C ALA A 696 -0.86 -19.31 20.03
N ASP A 697 -1.62 -19.44 18.94
CA ASP A 697 -2.96 -20.02 18.97
C ASP A 697 -2.93 -21.50 18.51
N PRO A 698 -3.14 -22.48 19.42
CA PRO A 698 -3.14 -23.90 19.06
C PRO A 698 -4.32 -24.31 18.18
N GLY A 699 -5.35 -23.47 18.07
CA GLY A 699 -6.47 -23.68 17.16
C GLY A 699 -6.18 -23.28 15.72
N ILE A 700 -5.04 -22.64 15.43
CA ILE A 700 -4.59 -22.29 14.08
C ILE A 700 -3.59 -23.35 13.60
N GLU A 701 -4.04 -24.20 12.68
CA GLU A 701 -3.25 -25.33 12.16
C GLU A 701 -2.33 -24.93 11.01
N ARG A 702 -2.73 -23.92 10.22
CA ARG A 702 -1.96 -23.41 9.08
C ARG A 702 -2.30 -21.96 8.82
N VAL A 703 -1.32 -21.20 8.36
CA VAL A 703 -1.47 -19.83 7.87
C VAL A 703 -0.75 -19.65 6.55
N HIS A 704 -1.39 -18.98 5.60
CA HIS A 704 -0.82 -18.55 4.34
C HIS A 704 -0.75 -17.03 4.33
N TRP A 705 0.46 -16.46 4.34
CA TRP A 705 0.61 -15.02 4.22
C TRP A 705 0.26 -14.57 2.79
N TYR A 706 -0.65 -13.62 2.65
CA TYR A 706 -0.93 -12.96 1.38
C TYR A 706 -0.09 -11.67 1.32
N ASN A 707 0.87 -11.55 0.40
CA ASN A 707 1.17 -12.40 -0.76
C ASN A 707 2.68 -12.68 -0.85
N PHE A 708 3.08 -13.70 -1.59
CA PHE A 708 4.48 -13.93 -1.94
C PHE A 708 5.07 -12.76 -2.74
N GLN A 709 4.42 -12.37 -3.85
CA GLN A 709 4.91 -11.35 -4.79
C GLN A 709 3.89 -10.23 -4.93
N ASN A 710 4.36 -9.00 -5.10
CA ASN A 710 3.50 -7.87 -5.45
C ASN A 710 2.82 -8.11 -6.80
N ASP A 711 1.51 -7.90 -6.87
CA ASP A 711 0.74 -8.08 -8.11
C ASP A 711 0.97 -6.96 -9.14
N GLY A 712 1.67 -5.87 -8.75
CA GLY A 712 2.08 -4.80 -9.65
C GLY A 712 2.87 -3.70 -8.94
N ASP A 713 3.08 -2.58 -9.63
CA ASP A 713 4.00 -1.52 -9.21
C ASP A 713 3.30 -0.22 -8.76
N ASN A 714 1.97 -0.25 -8.52
CA ASN A 714 1.22 0.96 -8.13
C ASN A 714 1.25 1.09 -6.59
N PRO A 715 2.01 2.03 -6.01
CA PRO A 715 2.16 2.15 -4.56
C PRO A 715 0.90 2.61 -3.82
N ASP A 716 -0.07 3.22 -4.54
CA ASP A 716 -1.32 3.71 -3.95
C ASP A 716 -2.44 2.65 -4.03
N TYR A 717 -2.21 1.50 -4.68
CA TYR A 717 -3.20 0.42 -4.80
C TYR A 717 -2.81 -0.80 -3.95
N ALA A 718 -3.56 -1.06 -2.87
CA ALA A 718 -3.19 -2.06 -1.86
C ALA A 718 -2.91 -3.46 -2.43
N GLU A 719 -3.71 -3.95 -3.38
CA GLU A 719 -3.53 -5.28 -3.99
C GLU A 719 -2.16 -5.44 -4.66
N HIS A 720 -1.57 -4.35 -5.16
CA HIS A 720 -0.23 -4.39 -5.75
C HIS A 720 0.89 -4.50 -4.71
N ASN A 721 0.60 -4.42 -3.40
CA ASN A 721 1.63 -4.16 -2.38
C ASN A 721 1.65 -5.15 -1.20
N PHE A 722 1.07 -6.34 -1.34
CA PHE A 722 1.09 -7.37 -0.28
C PHE A 722 2.33 -8.27 -0.27
N GLY A 723 3.13 -8.23 -1.34
CA GLY A 723 4.25 -9.15 -1.58
C GLY A 723 5.35 -9.10 -0.51
N LEU A 724 5.94 -10.25 -0.22
CA LEU A 724 7.26 -10.36 0.45
C LEU A 724 8.41 -9.97 -0.48
N VAL A 725 8.18 -10.06 -1.79
CA VAL A 725 9.04 -9.53 -2.84
C VAL A 725 8.27 -8.51 -3.68
N HIS A 726 9.01 -7.58 -4.29
CA HIS A 726 8.45 -6.67 -5.28
C HIS A 726 7.96 -7.42 -6.53
N HIS A 727 7.30 -6.70 -7.44
CA HIS A 727 6.76 -7.29 -8.65
C HIS A 727 7.88 -7.83 -9.56
N ASP A 728 9.09 -7.27 -9.50
CA ASP A 728 10.30 -7.74 -10.19
C ASP A 728 11.06 -8.86 -9.44
N LEU A 729 10.46 -9.43 -8.38
CA LEU A 729 11.04 -10.40 -7.45
C LEU A 729 12.18 -9.88 -6.56
N SER A 730 12.60 -8.62 -6.64
CA SER A 730 13.58 -8.07 -5.70
C SER A 730 13.04 -8.15 -4.25
N PRO A 731 13.89 -8.43 -3.26
CA PRO A 731 13.41 -8.80 -1.95
C PRO A 731 12.94 -7.56 -1.18
N LYS A 732 11.92 -7.72 -0.34
CA LYS A 732 11.59 -6.75 0.71
C LYS A 732 12.11 -7.24 2.07
N PRO A 733 12.19 -6.37 3.09
CA PRO A 733 12.48 -6.80 4.46
C PRO A 733 11.53 -7.90 4.96
N ALA A 734 10.28 -7.89 4.51
CA ALA A 734 9.27 -8.89 4.88
C ALA A 734 9.67 -10.32 4.49
N LEU A 735 10.43 -10.53 3.40
CA LEU A 735 10.96 -11.84 3.02
C LEU A 735 11.90 -12.40 4.10
N PHE A 736 12.80 -11.56 4.60
CA PHE A 736 13.77 -11.91 5.63
C PHE A 736 13.09 -12.10 6.99
N ALA A 737 12.09 -11.26 7.30
CA ALA A 737 11.26 -11.41 8.48
C ALA A 737 10.52 -12.74 8.51
N PHE A 738 9.89 -13.12 7.40
CA PHE A 738 9.21 -14.40 7.26
C PHE A 738 10.20 -15.56 7.43
N ARG A 739 11.36 -15.49 6.76
CA ARG A 739 12.41 -16.51 6.88
C ARG A 739 12.90 -16.67 8.33
N HIS A 740 13.19 -15.57 9.02
CA HIS A 740 13.66 -15.62 10.40
C HIS A 740 12.58 -16.19 11.32
N LEU A 741 11.32 -15.78 11.13
CA LEU A 741 10.19 -16.34 11.86
C LEU A 741 10.07 -17.86 11.67
N LEU A 742 10.24 -18.37 10.45
CA LEU A 742 10.23 -19.82 10.20
C LEU A 742 11.31 -20.54 11.02
N ARG A 743 12.52 -19.98 11.11
CA ARG A 743 13.62 -20.58 11.90
C ARG A 743 13.30 -20.60 13.39
N MET A 744 12.65 -19.54 13.88
CA MET A 744 12.39 -19.36 15.30
C MET A 744 11.15 -20.11 15.78
N LEU A 745 10.06 -20.08 15.01
CA LEU A 745 8.73 -20.46 15.49
C LEU A 745 8.13 -21.71 14.84
N SER A 746 8.70 -22.25 13.73
CA SER A 746 8.05 -23.38 13.04
C SER A 746 7.90 -24.60 13.93
N ARG A 747 8.87 -24.87 14.82
CA ARG A 747 8.89 -26.03 15.74
C ARG A 747 8.91 -25.60 17.21
N ALA A 748 8.36 -24.42 17.51
CA ALA A 748 8.36 -23.88 18.85
C ALA A 748 6.97 -24.04 19.49
N ASP A 749 6.96 -24.53 20.74
CA ASP A 749 5.73 -24.74 21.50
C ASP A 749 5.39 -23.48 22.29
N TYR A 750 4.25 -22.87 22.01
CA TYR A 750 3.79 -21.70 22.75
C TYR A 750 3.48 -22.03 24.21
N GLN A 751 3.86 -21.13 25.12
CA GLN A 751 3.65 -21.28 26.56
C GLN A 751 2.65 -20.24 27.07
N GLU A 752 2.98 -18.96 26.95
CA GLU A 752 2.15 -17.88 27.50
C GLU A 752 2.52 -16.50 26.94
N ARG A 753 1.60 -15.55 27.18
CA ARG A 753 1.78 -14.12 26.94
C ARG A 753 2.02 -13.43 28.27
N ILE A 754 3.07 -12.62 28.34
CA ILE A 754 3.45 -11.85 29.53
C ILE A 754 3.43 -10.37 29.14
N GLU A 755 2.98 -9.51 30.04
CA GLU A 755 3.05 -8.06 29.86
C GLU A 755 3.72 -7.44 31.08
N GLU A 756 4.84 -6.76 30.87
CA GLU A 756 5.64 -6.17 31.93
C GLU A 756 6.20 -4.82 31.47
N ASN A 757 6.00 -3.77 32.26
CA ASN A 757 6.52 -2.42 31.98
C ASN A 757 6.16 -1.89 30.58
N GLY A 758 4.99 -2.27 30.05
CA GLY A 758 4.52 -1.90 28.72
C GLY A 758 5.10 -2.73 27.56
N ILE A 759 5.95 -3.72 27.85
CA ILE A 759 6.47 -4.67 26.87
C ILE A 759 5.59 -5.92 26.89
N VAL A 760 5.19 -6.37 25.70
CA VAL A 760 4.50 -7.65 25.49
C VAL A 760 5.54 -8.69 25.11
N PHE A 761 5.51 -9.83 25.79
CA PHE A 761 6.33 -11.01 25.49
C PHE A 761 5.42 -12.19 25.16
N HIS A 762 5.73 -12.88 24.06
CA HIS A 762 5.22 -14.22 23.80
C HIS A 762 6.35 -15.21 24.05
N ARG A 763 6.10 -16.13 25.00
CA ARG A 763 7.06 -17.16 25.38
C ARG A 763 6.75 -18.47 24.66
N PHE A 764 7.79 -19.03 24.07
CA PHE A 764 7.80 -20.33 23.42
C PHE A 764 8.92 -21.19 24.01
N THR A 765 8.84 -22.49 23.77
CA THR A 765 9.92 -23.45 24.00
C THR A 765 10.37 -23.98 22.64
N ALA A 766 11.63 -23.76 22.27
CA ALA A 766 12.22 -24.23 21.02
C ALA A 766 13.39 -25.17 21.33
N GLY A 767 13.29 -26.44 20.95
CA GLY A 767 14.34 -27.43 21.19
C GLY A 767 14.68 -27.65 22.68
N GLY A 768 13.75 -27.35 23.59
CA GLY A 768 13.93 -27.45 25.04
C GLY A 768 14.54 -26.21 25.71
N ALA A 769 14.72 -25.11 24.99
CA ALA A 769 15.15 -23.82 25.55
C ALA A 769 14.06 -22.75 25.40
N PRO A 770 13.96 -21.77 26.32
CA PRO A 770 13.07 -20.64 26.15
C PRO A 770 13.41 -19.79 24.91
N LEU A 771 12.36 -19.35 24.23
CA LEU A 771 12.39 -18.36 23.17
C LEU A 771 11.34 -17.29 23.47
N LEU A 772 11.74 -16.03 23.50
CA LEU A 772 10.79 -14.92 23.64
C LEU A 772 10.72 -14.12 22.33
N VAL A 773 9.51 -13.74 21.94
CA VAL A 773 9.26 -12.69 20.96
C VAL A 773 8.68 -11.50 21.71
N ALA A 774 9.27 -10.32 21.58
CA ALA A 774 8.89 -9.15 22.37
C ALA A 774 8.74 -7.88 21.54
N TRP A 775 7.79 -7.03 21.92
CA TRP A 775 7.63 -5.68 21.35
C TRP A 775 6.98 -4.73 22.36
N SER A 776 7.07 -3.43 22.09
CA SER A 776 6.42 -2.38 22.87
C SER A 776 5.98 -1.24 21.97
N ASP A 777 4.75 -0.74 22.14
CA ASP A 777 4.26 0.42 21.39
C ASP A 777 4.98 1.72 21.81
N THR A 778 5.60 1.73 22.99
CA THR A 778 6.44 2.83 23.47
C THR A 778 7.86 2.31 23.68
N PRO A 779 8.91 2.95 23.14
CA PRO A 779 10.28 2.49 23.37
C PRO A 779 10.60 2.35 24.87
N THR A 780 10.86 1.13 25.32
CA THR A 780 11.09 0.80 26.73
C THR A 780 12.45 0.15 26.91
N ASN A 781 13.27 0.72 27.80
CA ASN A 781 14.54 0.13 28.18
C ASN A 781 14.30 -1.07 29.10
N TRP A 782 14.78 -2.23 28.68
CA TRP A 782 14.64 -3.47 29.42
C TRP A 782 16.00 -4.08 29.71
N THR A 783 16.18 -4.59 30.92
CA THR A 783 17.39 -5.30 31.33
C THR A 783 17.20 -6.77 30.98
N LEU A 784 18.15 -7.33 30.24
CA LEU A 784 18.10 -8.72 29.82
C LEU A 784 18.21 -9.64 31.03
N PRO A 785 17.35 -10.67 31.13
CA PRO A 785 17.50 -11.71 32.14
C PRO A 785 18.79 -12.51 31.90
N PRO A 786 19.33 -13.17 32.94
CA PRO A 786 20.45 -14.09 32.76
C PRO A 786 20.09 -15.22 31.79
N GLY A 787 21.09 -15.74 31.08
CA GLY A 787 20.91 -16.90 30.19
C GLY A 787 20.47 -16.58 28.76
N VAL A 788 20.27 -15.32 28.39
CA VAL A 788 20.06 -14.92 26.99
C VAL A 788 21.35 -15.17 26.19
N ALA A 789 21.27 -16.07 25.22
CA ALA A 789 22.38 -16.47 24.34
C ALA A 789 22.47 -15.59 23.09
N ALA A 790 21.33 -15.15 22.55
CA ALA A 790 21.28 -14.31 21.37
C ALA A 790 20.04 -13.41 21.36
N VAL A 791 20.20 -12.20 20.83
CA VAL A 791 19.11 -11.26 20.54
C VAL A 791 19.15 -10.92 19.05
N THR A 792 18.02 -11.05 18.38
CA THR A 792 17.91 -10.73 16.95
C THR A 792 16.69 -9.86 16.69
N GLY A 793 16.79 -8.99 15.69
CA GLY A 793 15.67 -8.19 15.22
C GLY A 793 14.76 -8.96 14.26
N VAL A 794 13.86 -8.23 13.62
CA VAL A 794 12.79 -8.76 12.77
C VAL A 794 13.36 -9.59 11.61
N THR A 795 14.45 -9.12 10.98
CA THR A 795 15.04 -9.77 9.79
C THR A 795 16.16 -10.76 10.13
N GLY A 796 16.36 -11.07 11.42
CA GLY A 796 17.41 -11.97 11.91
C GLY A 796 18.76 -11.28 12.13
N GLU A 797 18.84 -9.96 11.96
CA GLU A 797 20.03 -9.18 12.27
C GLU A 797 20.35 -9.25 13.77
N PRO A 798 21.63 -9.42 14.15
CA PRO A 798 22.01 -9.43 15.55
C PRO A 798 21.79 -8.05 16.16
N LEU A 799 21.15 -8.00 17.32
CA LEU A 799 21.08 -6.81 18.14
C LEU A 799 22.14 -6.92 19.24
N HIS A 800 22.81 -5.81 19.54
CA HIS A 800 23.90 -5.75 20.52
C HIS A 800 23.47 -4.90 21.71
N PRO A 801 22.94 -5.53 22.78
CA PRO A 801 22.55 -4.84 24.00
C PRO A 801 23.76 -4.16 24.65
N ALA A 802 23.60 -2.91 25.07
CA ALA A 802 24.64 -2.17 25.80
C ALA A 802 24.48 -2.44 27.30
N ASP A 803 25.54 -2.92 27.97
CA ASP A 803 25.53 -3.24 29.41
C ASP A 803 24.38 -4.17 29.84
N GLY A 804 24.03 -5.13 28.98
CA GLY A 804 22.91 -6.05 29.22
C GLY A 804 21.53 -5.40 29.11
N ARG A 805 21.41 -4.21 28.52
CA ARG A 805 20.15 -3.49 28.33
C ARG A 805 19.80 -3.34 26.85
N LEU A 806 18.53 -3.50 26.54
CA LEU A 806 17.96 -3.39 25.20
C LEU A 806 16.76 -2.43 25.23
N THR A 807 16.68 -1.51 24.28
CA THR A 807 15.45 -0.74 24.04
C THR A 807 14.51 -1.54 23.16
N ILE A 808 13.38 -1.98 23.71
CA ILE A 808 12.33 -2.68 22.96
C ILE A 808 11.32 -1.66 22.45
N GLY A 809 11.12 -1.61 21.14
CA GLY A 809 10.18 -0.71 20.47
C GLY A 809 9.11 -1.47 19.68
N THR A 810 8.52 -0.80 18.69
CA THR A 810 7.42 -1.37 17.88
C THR A 810 7.87 -2.53 16.99
N ALA A 811 9.15 -2.57 16.64
CA ALA A 811 9.74 -3.68 15.90
C ALA A 811 9.93 -4.89 16.83
N PRO A 812 9.32 -6.05 16.52
CA PRO A 812 9.53 -7.25 17.32
C PRO A 812 11.00 -7.67 17.38
N VAL A 813 11.41 -8.19 18.54
CA VAL A 813 12.73 -8.78 18.77
C VAL A 813 12.60 -10.21 19.28
N TYR A 814 13.56 -11.06 18.91
CA TYR A 814 13.63 -12.44 19.37
C TYR A 814 14.77 -12.60 20.37
N LEU A 815 14.51 -13.28 21.48
CA LEU A 815 15.49 -13.62 22.50
C LEU A 815 15.58 -15.13 22.67
N GLN A 816 16.75 -15.68 22.37
CA GLN A 816 17.04 -17.11 22.51
C GLN A 816 17.85 -17.34 23.78
N PHE A 817 17.44 -18.33 24.58
CA PHE A 817 18.10 -18.68 25.83
C PHE A 817 18.94 -19.95 25.70
N THR A 818 19.94 -20.11 26.56
CA THR A 818 20.66 -21.38 26.71
C THR A 818 19.76 -22.46 27.34
N LYS A 819 19.94 -23.73 26.95
CA LYS A 819 19.25 -24.87 27.61
C LYS A 819 19.55 -24.89 29.11
N GLY A 820 18.51 -25.04 29.95
CA GLY A 820 18.63 -25.25 31.39
C GLY A 820 18.42 -24.01 32.28
N ASN A 821 18.02 -22.87 31.71
CA ASN A 821 17.63 -21.65 32.45
C ASN A 821 16.15 -21.31 32.22
#